data_AF-A0A4U7N9M0-F1
#
_entry.id   AF-A0A4U7N9M0-F1
#
_cell.length_a   1.000
_cell.length_b   1.000
_cell.length_c   1.000
_cell.angle_alpha   90.00
_cell.angle_beta   90.00
_cell.angle_gamma   90.00
#
_symmetry.space_group_name_H-M   'P 1'
#
loop_
_entity.id
_entity.type
_entity.pdbx_description
1 polymer ?
#
loop_
_entity_poly.entity_id
_entity_poly.type
_entity_poly.pdbx_seq_one_letter_code
_entity_poly.pdbx_strand_id
1 'polypeptide(L)'
;MADILKYEVIDGVAVLTLGNPPLNALGAHVREQLIAGLKRACGDTGVRAIVLIGAGGTFFSGPDVEDIEQTPSDIPLSWVCQQIEDCVKPVVAAIQGTALGGGFELALAAHYRVVHHMARIGFPDVMLGLIPNAGGTQRAPRLVGAQVVLDMMLSGRPAVANAQQVAGFFDVVTQDNIRDAALNFARDVIRSGAKPRRTRDAVQGFSRSSKYLSETSSRKKALHRRPERAPKEIVRCVEAAELLPFSVGLEFEKAAYDTCLASDQSKALRHAFIAERMAAKFPELRGVSAYPLEQIGVVGGGGLGAGLVMACLSAGFEVILVEQNSASLARAHTRLSQLMDRKEQSGRLDVEKRGQMMRRFGADTDYVSLAHADIILDTTPETLDQKRNVCAQLDAIIKDTAVIAVCTSHLDIDRVASASDAPESVIGLNVVMPGQVARLAEVVVGQATDVRTVATMVALVHKLGKIPVRSEVADGFIASQLLDALQTAAEWLVQHGASPYEVDKAMHAYGLVLGPFQILDLVGLDRHARSMGGHQGGDQAANAFPVSDALCAAGRLGQKTRSGYYHYPNGGHGEADVTVLETIDQLRDQYRWPSRELTHDDIQRRCLAALVNTGARLVREGIATRASDIDVVMLHGFAFPRRRGGPMMSANLEGLLHIRKDLTAFSTDNAALWSPDPAFDELIKNGLDFRSLA
;
A
#
# COMPACT_ATOMS: atom_id res chain seq x y z
N MET A 1 33.38 5.35 1.61
CA MET A 1 32.10 5.47 2.34
C MET A 1 32.11 6.84 3.01
N ALA A 2 31.09 7.67 2.80
CA ALA A 2 30.99 8.95 3.50
C ALA A 2 30.88 8.69 5.02
N ASP A 3 31.46 9.55 5.85
CA ASP A 3 31.32 9.45 7.30
C ASP A 3 29.84 9.60 7.69
N ILE A 4 29.26 8.52 8.22
CA ILE A 4 27.86 8.46 8.68
C ILE A 4 27.62 9.39 9.86
N LEU A 5 28.65 9.65 10.66
CA LEU A 5 28.64 10.57 11.78
C LEU A 5 29.56 11.76 11.49
N LYS A 6 28.97 12.96 11.46
CA LYS A 6 29.72 14.21 11.61
C LYS A 6 29.68 14.66 13.07
N TYR A 7 30.85 14.80 13.67
CA TYR A 7 31.04 15.23 15.06
C TYR A 7 31.76 16.58 15.12
N GLU A 8 31.19 17.53 15.86
CA GLU A 8 31.77 18.85 16.08
C GLU A 8 31.47 19.34 17.50
N VAL A 9 32.32 20.21 18.06
CA VAL A 9 32.10 20.84 19.36
C VAL A 9 32.03 22.34 19.17
N ILE A 10 30.93 22.94 19.63
CA ILE A 10 30.65 24.38 19.51
C ILE A 10 30.29 24.90 20.90
N ASP A 11 31.12 25.78 21.47
CA ASP A 11 30.89 26.41 22.80
C ASP A 11 30.60 25.41 23.94
N GLY A 12 31.24 24.24 23.89
CA GLY A 12 31.03 23.16 24.85
C GLY A 12 29.77 22.33 24.61
N VAL A 13 29.17 22.41 23.42
CA VAL A 13 28.09 21.53 22.95
C VAL A 13 28.65 20.59 21.87
N ALA A 14 28.57 19.29 22.08
CA ALA A 14 28.89 18.31 21.03
C ALA A 14 27.68 18.13 20.11
N VAL A 15 27.82 18.41 18.82
CA VAL A 15 26.79 18.19 17.80
C VAL A 15 27.12 16.92 17.03
N LEU A 16 26.24 15.93 17.15
CA LEU A 16 26.32 14.66 16.45
C LEU A 16 25.28 14.69 15.33
N THR A 17 25.75 14.86 14.10
CA THR A 17 24.89 14.79 12.91
C THR A 17 25.08 13.43 12.25
N LEU A 18 24.04 12.59 12.25
CA LEU A 18 24.11 11.26 11.65
C LEU A 18 23.25 11.15 10.40
N GLY A 19 23.73 10.46 9.37
CA GLY A 19 23.00 10.26 8.12
C GLY A 19 23.12 8.84 7.57
N ASN A 20 21.98 8.26 7.20
CA ASN A 20 21.88 7.03 6.41
C ASN A 20 20.76 7.21 5.37
N PRO A 21 21.00 7.97 4.29
CA PRO A 21 19.97 8.34 3.33
C PRO A 21 19.25 7.12 2.75
N PRO A 22 17.96 7.23 2.37
CA PRO A 22 17.17 8.47 2.34
C PRO A 22 16.39 8.77 3.64
N LEU A 23 16.18 7.79 4.51
CA LEU A 23 15.32 7.94 5.69
C LEU A 23 16.08 8.05 7.02
N ASN A 24 17.41 7.90 6.99
CA ASN A 24 18.24 7.75 8.18
C ASN A 24 17.75 6.58 9.05
N ALA A 25 17.56 5.41 8.44
CA ALA A 25 17.17 4.21 9.16
C ALA A 25 18.24 3.85 10.21
N LEU A 26 17.81 3.53 11.42
CA LEU A 26 18.68 3.25 12.58
C LEU A 26 19.22 1.81 12.54
N GLY A 27 19.79 1.37 11.41
CA GLY A 27 20.43 0.06 11.29
C GLY A 27 21.65 -0.09 12.20
N ALA A 28 22.17 -1.31 12.34
CA ALA A 28 23.24 -1.65 13.29
C ALA A 28 24.44 -0.69 13.24
N HIS A 29 24.92 -0.38 12.03
CA HIS A 29 26.08 0.50 11.87
C HIS A 29 25.82 1.96 12.29
N VAL A 30 24.60 2.47 12.09
CA VAL A 30 24.21 3.82 12.57
C VAL A 30 24.17 3.83 14.10
N ARG A 31 23.67 2.76 14.72
CA ARG A 31 23.64 2.60 16.18
C ARG A 31 25.04 2.56 16.79
N GLU A 32 25.97 1.83 16.17
CA GLU A 32 27.38 1.80 16.55
C GLU A 32 28.00 3.20 16.54
N GLN A 33 27.84 3.94 15.44
CA GLN A 33 28.38 5.30 15.29
C GLN A 33 27.77 6.26 16.30
N LEU A 34 26.46 6.18 16.55
CA LEU A 34 25.79 6.99 17.57
C LEU A 34 26.39 6.76 18.95
N ILE A 35 26.63 5.50 19.32
CA ILE A 35 27.22 5.14 20.62
C ILE A 35 28.68 5.58 20.72
N ALA A 36 29.46 5.45 19.64
CA ALA A 36 30.82 5.97 19.59
C ALA A 36 30.86 7.49 19.79
N GLY A 37 29.96 8.22 19.12
CA GLY A 37 29.79 9.66 19.27
C GLY A 37 29.39 10.06 20.69
N LEU A 38 28.43 9.36 21.30
CA LEU A 38 27.99 9.58 22.68
C LEU A 38 29.14 9.35 23.66
N LYS A 39 29.87 8.24 23.55
CA LYS A 39 31.04 7.93 24.39
C LYS A 39 32.12 9.01 24.27
N ARG A 40 32.42 9.45 23.04
CA ARG A 40 33.35 10.55 22.77
C ARG A 40 32.92 11.84 23.48
N ALA A 41 31.66 12.24 23.30
CA ALA A 41 31.14 13.44 23.94
C ALA A 41 31.10 13.34 25.46
N CYS A 42 30.80 12.18 26.03
CA CYS A 42 30.81 11.96 27.48
C CYS A 42 32.21 12.03 28.07
N GLY A 43 33.22 11.46 27.41
CA GLY A 43 34.61 11.46 27.86
C GLY A 43 35.32 12.83 27.74
N ASP A 44 34.84 13.72 26.88
CA ASP A 44 35.43 15.05 26.68
C ASP A 44 35.00 16.03 27.77
N THR A 45 35.94 16.48 28.62
CA THR A 45 35.66 17.44 29.70
C THR A 45 35.25 18.83 29.21
N GLY A 46 35.57 19.19 27.96
CA GLY A 46 35.14 20.44 27.34
C GLY A 46 33.67 20.44 26.90
N VAL A 47 33.08 19.25 26.74
CA VAL A 47 31.67 19.08 26.37
C VAL A 47 30.79 19.06 27.61
N ARG A 48 29.76 19.91 27.63
CA ARG A 48 28.76 20.07 28.71
C ARG A 48 27.35 19.65 28.31
N ALA A 49 27.04 19.63 27.02
CA ALA A 49 25.77 19.12 26.48
C ALA A 49 25.98 18.49 25.09
N ILE A 50 25.00 17.70 24.64
CA ILE A 50 25.02 16.96 23.38
C ILE A 50 23.76 17.31 22.59
N VAL A 51 23.90 17.58 21.29
CA VAL A 51 22.79 17.77 20.35
C VAL A 51 22.84 16.65 19.32
N LEU A 52 21.74 15.92 19.15
CA LEU A 52 21.55 14.88 18.14
C LEU A 52 20.75 15.43 16.97
N ILE A 53 21.29 15.29 15.75
CA ILE A 53 20.68 15.79 14.51
C ILE A 53 20.70 14.68 13.45
N GLY A 54 19.62 14.54 12.68
CA GLY A 54 19.62 13.73 11.46
C GLY A 54 20.06 14.54 10.24
N ALA A 55 20.93 13.97 9.41
CA ALA A 55 21.40 14.59 8.19
C ALA A 55 20.31 14.61 7.11
N GLY A 56 20.44 15.50 6.11
CA GLY A 56 19.55 15.51 4.95
C GLY A 56 18.11 16.00 5.22
N GLY A 57 17.89 16.72 6.31
CA GLY A 57 16.59 17.36 6.61
C GLY A 57 15.51 16.41 7.15
N THR A 58 15.88 15.19 7.50
CA THR A 58 15.04 14.24 8.24
C THR A 58 15.80 13.77 9.48
N PHE A 59 15.10 13.49 10.59
CA PHE A 59 15.72 12.98 11.81
C PHE A 59 16.12 11.52 11.61
N PHE A 60 15.39 10.58 12.21
CA PHE A 60 15.52 9.14 11.95
C PHE A 60 14.13 8.58 11.71
N SER A 61 13.94 7.89 10.60
CA SER A 61 12.61 7.46 10.17
C SER A 61 12.66 6.12 9.47
N GLY A 62 11.60 5.35 9.67
CA GLY A 62 11.39 4.08 8.98
C GLY A 62 12.01 2.88 9.70
N PRO A 63 11.39 1.70 9.55
CA PRO A 63 12.00 0.45 9.93
C PRO A 63 13.21 0.18 9.02
N ASP A 64 14.31 -0.30 9.59
CA ASP A 64 15.27 -1.07 8.80
C ASP A 64 14.68 -2.48 8.66
N VAL A 65 13.88 -2.70 7.61
CA VAL A 65 13.15 -3.97 7.45
C VAL A 65 14.10 -5.14 7.25
N GLU A 66 15.27 -4.88 6.64
CA GLU A 66 16.33 -5.87 6.51
C GLU A 66 16.87 -6.27 7.89
N ASP A 67 17.09 -5.31 8.80
CA ASP A 67 17.50 -5.57 10.20
C ASP A 67 16.41 -6.31 11.02
N ILE A 68 15.13 -6.15 10.70
CA ILE A 68 14.01 -6.87 11.37
C ILE A 68 13.99 -8.36 11.02
N GLU A 69 14.42 -8.73 9.81
CA GLU A 69 14.43 -10.12 9.33
C GLU A 69 15.77 -10.82 9.55
N GLN A 70 16.81 -10.07 9.92
CA GLN A 70 18.16 -10.57 10.21
C GLN A 70 18.35 -11.00 11.67
N THR A 71 19.50 -11.61 11.96
CA THR A 71 19.90 -11.96 13.31
C THR A 71 19.95 -10.70 14.19
N PRO A 72 19.41 -10.73 15.41
CA PRO A 72 19.42 -9.57 16.31
C PRO A 72 20.82 -8.99 16.47
N SER A 73 20.96 -7.70 16.15
CA SER A 73 22.20 -6.95 16.36
C SER A 73 22.60 -6.89 17.84
N ASP A 74 23.89 -7.02 18.12
CA ASP A 74 24.47 -6.91 19.48
C ASP A 74 24.22 -5.55 20.15
N ILE A 75 23.93 -4.51 19.36
CA ILE A 75 23.57 -3.17 19.84
C ILE A 75 22.09 -2.89 19.54
N PRO A 76 21.13 -3.40 20.34
CA PRO A 76 19.71 -3.15 20.10
C PRO A 76 19.37 -1.69 20.37
N LEU A 77 18.38 -1.15 19.64
CA LEU A 77 17.96 0.24 19.79
C LEU A 77 17.48 0.57 21.21
N SER A 78 16.80 -0.36 21.88
CA SER A 78 16.38 -0.21 23.29
C SER A 78 17.56 0.10 24.21
N TRP A 79 18.70 -0.56 24.01
CA TRP A 79 19.93 -0.30 24.74
C TRP A 79 20.52 1.05 24.40
N VAL A 80 20.52 1.45 23.11
CA VAL A 80 20.98 2.79 22.70
C VAL A 80 20.14 3.89 23.37
N CYS A 81 18.81 3.73 23.39
CA CYS A 81 17.91 4.63 24.10
C CYS A 81 18.24 4.70 25.59
N GLN A 82 18.56 3.56 26.22
CA GLN A 82 18.99 3.54 27.62
C GLN A 82 20.30 4.32 27.83
N GLN A 83 21.31 4.15 26.96
CA GLN A 83 22.57 4.89 27.05
C GLN A 83 22.38 6.41 26.92
N ILE A 84 21.46 6.85 26.05
CA ILE A 84 21.12 8.27 25.92
C ILE A 84 20.46 8.80 27.19
N GLU A 85 19.49 8.05 27.72
CA GLU A 85 18.71 8.47 28.89
C GLU A 85 19.51 8.40 30.20
N ASP A 86 20.50 7.50 30.28
CA ASP A 86 21.40 7.40 31.43
C ASP A 86 22.62 8.33 31.31
N CYS A 87 22.77 9.05 30.19
CA CYS A 87 23.87 9.97 29.96
C CYS A 87 23.91 11.09 31.02
N VAL A 88 25.09 11.31 31.59
CA VAL A 88 25.31 12.33 32.64
C VAL A 88 25.28 13.76 32.11
N LYS A 89 25.42 13.94 30.79
CA LYS A 89 25.34 15.24 30.12
C LYS A 89 23.96 15.40 29.47
N PRO A 90 23.36 16.60 29.50
CA PRO A 90 22.13 16.88 28.76
C PRO A 90 22.24 16.46 27.29
N VAL A 91 21.21 15.77 26.80
CA VAL A 91 21.11 15.34 25.40
C VAL A 91 19.84 15.96 24.83
N VAL A 92 19.99 16.73 23.75
CA VAL A 92 18.91 17.43 23.05
C VAL A 92 18.69 16.75 21.70
N ALA A 93 17.50 16.22 21.46
CA ALA A 93 17.09 15.75 20.13
C ALA A 93 16.58 16.94 19.30
N ALA A 94 17.21 17.19 18.15
CA ALA A 94 16.84 18.25 17.21
C ALA A 94 16.05 17.64 16.03
N ILE A 95 14.73 17.74 16.09
CA ILE A 95 13.82 16.98 15.23
C ILE A 95 13.36 17.85 14.04
N GLN A 96 13.71 17.43 12.83
CA GLN A 96 13.25 18.01 11.56
C GLN A 96 12.78 16.91 10.61
N GLY A 97 11.88 17.26 9.68
CA GLY A 97 11.36 16.34 8.68
C GLY A 97 10.49 15.26 9.33
N THR A 98 11.03 14.05 9.48
CA THR A 98 10.30 12.94 10.09
C THR A 98 11.08 12.27 11.22
N ALA A 99 10.40 11.93 12.31
CA ALA A 99 10.89 11.07 13.37
C ALA A 99 9.83 9.99 13.65
N LEU A 100 10.01 8.79 13.12
CA LEU A 100 8.99 7.72 13.15
C LEU A 100 9.56 6.43 13.74
N GLY A 101 8.72 5.68 14.45
CA GLY A 101 9.09 4.40 15.07
C GLY A 101 10.29 4.56 15.99
N GLY A 102 11.32 3.74 15.79
CA GLY A 102 12.58 3.80 16.54
C GLY A 102 13.22 5.19 16.59
N GLY A 103 13.09 6.00 15.54
CA GLY A 103 13.61 7.37 15.55
C GLY A 103 12.87 8.31 16.51
N PHE A 104 11.56 8.11 16.69
CA PHE A 104 10.82 8.84 17.72
C PHE A 104 11.10 8.30 19.12
N GLU A 105 11.26 6.98 19.27
CA GLU A 105 11.69 6.37 20.54
C GLU A 105 13.06 6.89 21.00
N LEU A 106 14.00 7.07 20.06
CA LEU A 106 15.30 7.69 20.30
C LEU A 106 15.16 9.14 20.80
N ALA A 107 14.28 9.93 20.17
CA ALA A 107 14.00 11.29 20.61
C ALA A 107 13.35 11.35 22.00
N LEU A 108 12.49 10.37 22.33
CA LEU A 108 11.87 10.25 23.64
C LEU A 108 12.89 9.86 24.72
N ALA A 109 13.95 9.14 24.37
CA ALA A 109 15.04 8.81 25.28
C ALA A 109 15.96 10.01 25.59
N ALA A 110 16.04 11.00 24.70
CA ALA A 110 16.79 12.23 24.96
C ALA A 110 16.21 13.00 26.17
N HIS A 111 17.04 13.82 26.81
CA HIS A 111 16.63 14.62 27.97
C HIS A 111 15.69 15.77 27.56
N TYR A 112 15.92 16.32 26.37
CA TYR A 112 15.18 17.43 25.81
C TYR A 112 14.90 17.24 24.33
N ARG A 113 13.83 17.84 23.83
CA ARG A 113 13.40 17.76 22.43
C ARG A 113 13.07 19.15 21.88
N VAL A 114 13.81 19.58 20.87
CA VAL A 114 13.52 20.76 20.06
C VAL A 114 13.02 20.27 18.70
N VAL A 115 11.87 20.74 18.26
CA VAL A 115 11.21 20.24 17.04
C VAL A 115 10.82 21.36 16.10
N HIS A 116 11.04 21.16 14.80
CA HIS A 116 10.49 22.05 13.78
C HIS A 116 8.97 21.84 13.67
N HIS A 117 8.19 22.92 13.59
CA HIS A 117 6.73 22.88 13.67
C HIS A 117 6.05 22.01 12.58
N MET A 118 6.68 21.82 11.42
CA MET A 118 6.20 20.95 10.34
C MET A 118 6.70 19.51 10.42
N ALA A 119 7.52 19.16 11.42
CA ALA A 119 8.02 17.80 11.57
C ALA A 119 6.87 16.82 11.81
N ARG A 120 6.99 15.59 11.30
CA ARG A 120 6.02 14.52 11.49
C ARG A 120 6.57 13.46 12.44
N ILE A 121 5.82 13.16 13.49
CA ILE A 121 6.21 12.23 14.56
C ILE A 121 5.18 11.11 14.74
N GLY A 122 5.60 9.92 15.14
CA GLY A 122 4.66 8.83 15.43
C GLY A 122 5.26 7.43 15.47
N PHE A 123 4.37 6.44 15.63
CA PHE A 123 4.71 5.03 15.83
C PHE A 123 4.00 4.16 14.78
N PRO A 124 4.58 4.00 13.58
CA PRO A 124 3.95 3.25 12.49
C PRO A 124 4.04 1.72 12.67
N ASP A 125 4.62 1.22 13.77
CA ASP A 125 4.95 -0.19 14.02
C ASP A 125 3.74 -1.13 13.85
N VAL A 126 2.54 -0.67 14.24
CA VAL A 126 1.29 -1.44 14.09
C VAL A 126 0.99 -1.80 12.63
N MET A 127 1.46 -1.00 11.66
CA MET A 127 1.29 -1.27 10.22
C MET A 127 2.09 -2.48 9.75
N LEU A 128 3.10 -2.89 10.53
CA LEU A 128 3.92 -4.08 10.33
C LEU A 128 3.49 -5.24 11.24
N GLY A 129 2.36 -5.09 11.94
CA GLY A 129 1.93 -6.05 12.96
C GLY A 129 2.87 -6.09 14.17
N LEU A 130 3.63 -5.02 14.40
CA LEU A 130 4.58 -4.87 15.50
C LEU A 130 4.10 -3.82 16.51
N ILE A 131 4.85 -3.70 17.59
CA ILE A 131 4.71 -2.65 18.59
C ILE A 131 6.05 -1.90 18.72
N PRO A 132 6.08 -0.68 19.29
CA PRO A 132 7.34 -0.04 19.65
C PRO A 132 8.17 -0.93 20.59
N ASN A 133 9.50 -0.96 20.43
CA ASN A 133 10.39 -1.92 21.12
C ASN A 133 11.68 -1.26 21.66
N ALA A 134 11.72 0.07 21.70
CA ALA A 134 12.82 0.84 22.27
C ALA A 134 12.32 1.79 23.37
N GLY A 135 11.27 1.37 24.08
CA GLY A 135 10.65 2.05 25.21
C GLY A 135 9.57 3.06 24.81
N GLY A 136 9.09 3.07 23.57
CA GLY A 136 8.03 3.96 23.12
C GLY A 136 6.74 3.80 23.90
N THR A 137 6.33 2.56 24.18
CA THR A 137 5.10 2.29 24.96
C THR A 137 5.24 2.66 26.43
N GLN A 138 6.47 2.86 26.90
CA GLN A 138 6.78 3.20 28.29
C GLN A 138 7.03 4.71 28.47
N ARG A 139 7.80 5.35 27.58
CA ARG A 139 8.18 6.76 27.67
C ARG A 139 7.08 7.71 27.21
N ALA A 140 6.39 7.39 26.11
CA ALA A 140 5.40 8.31 25.54
C ALA A 140 4.22 8.57 26.52
N PRO A 141 3.63 7.55 27.19
CA PRO A 141 2.49 7.79 28.07
C PRO A 141 2.84 8.62 29.31
N ARG A 142 4.10 8.61 29.75
CA ARG A 142 4.58 9.44 30.86
C ARG A 142 4.52 10.93 30.56
N LEU A 143 4.61 11.31 29.27
CA LEU A 143 4.58 12.71 28.84
C LEU A 143 3.16 13.20 28.53
N VAL A 144 2.37 12.42 27.78
CA VAL A 144 1.08 12.91 27.23
C VAL A 144 -0.14 12.05 27.60
N GLY A 145 0.04 10.97 28.37
CA GLY A 145 -1.02 10.08 28.83
C GLY A 145 -1.51 9.06 27.78
N ALA A 146 -2.36 8.13 28.22
CA ALA A 146 -2.81 6.98 27.40
C ALA A 146 -3.55 7.38 26.12
N GLN A 147 -4.46 8.36 26.19
CA GLN A 147 -5.35 8.71 25.07
C GLN A 147 -4.57 9.09 23.81
N VAL A 148 -3.67 10.07 23.92
CA VAL A 148 -2.86 10.56 22.79
C VAL A 148 -1.96 9.44 22.25
N VAL A 149 -1.30 8.69 23.14
CA VAL A 149 -0.38 7.63 22.73
C VAL A 149 -1.10 6.48 22.05
N LEU A 150 -2.24 6.03 22.57
CA LEU A 150 -3.03 4.95 21.96
C LEU A 150 -3.62 5.38 20.61
N ASP A 151 -4.08 6.63 20.47
CA ASP A 151 -4.53 7.14 19.18
C ASP A 151 -3.40 7.13 18.14
N MET A 152 -2.18 7.50 18.53
CA MET A 152 -1.00 7.46 17.65
C MET A 152 -0.55 6.02 17.32
N MET A 153 -0.35 5.17 18.33
CA MET A 153 0.18 3.82 18.15
C MET A 153 -0.82 2.87 17.48
N LEU A 154 -2.11 2.96 17.79
CA LEU A 154 -3.14 2.09 17.18
C LEU A 154 -3.49 2.52 15.75
N SER A 155 -3.37 3.81 15.44
CA SER A 155 -3.61 4.30 14.07
C SER A 155 -2.40 4.20 13.17
N GLY A 156 -1.18 4.14 13.73
CA GLY A 156 0.09 4.19 13.00
C GLY A 156 0.31 5.47 12.19
N ARG A 157 -0.55 6.48 12.34
CA ARG A 157 -0.51 7.72 11.54
C ARG A 157 0.41 8.75 12.19
N PRO A 158 1.34 9.36 11.44
CA PRO A 158 2.15 10.46 11.96
C PRO A 158 1.30 11.69 12.28
N ALA A 159 1.59 12.34 13.40
CA ALA A 159 1.09 13.65 13.78
C ALA A 159 2.09 14.75 13.37
N VAL A 160 1.60 15.94 13.02
CA VAL A 160 2.44 17.12 12.78
C VAL A 160 2.76 17.77 14.13
N ALA A 161 3.99 18.20 14.33
CA ALA A 161 4.51 18.68 15.62
C ALA A 161 3.79 19.93 16.16
N ASN A 162 3.18 20.75 15.31
CA ASN A 162 2.38 21.91 15.71
C ASN A 162 0.98 21.56 16.26
N ALA A 163 0.55 20.29 16.20
CA ALA A 163 -0.74 19.90 16.73
C ALA A 163 -0.73 19.94 18.27
N GLN A 164 -1.71 20.61 18.87
CA GLN A 164 -1.78 20.83 20.32
C GLN A 164 -1.73 19.53 21.14
N GLN A 165 -2.27 18.44 20.60
CA GLN A 165 -2.35 17.14 21.24
C GLN A 165 -0.96 16.52 21.50
N VAL A 166 0.03 16.86 20.68
CA VAL A 166 1.39 16.29 20.76
C VAL A 166 2.42 17.28 21.34
N ALA A 167 1.99 18.49 21.69
CA ALA A 167 2.87 19.53 22.23
C ALA A 167 3.63 19.08 23.50
N GLY A 168 3.01 18.21 24.32
CA GLY A 168 3.62 17.68 25.54
C GLY A 168 4.85 16.78 25.33
N PHE A 169 5.16 16.39 24.09
CA PHE A 169 6.43 15.70 23.80
C PHE A 169 7.63 16.63 23.72
N PHE A 170 7.43 17.93 23.50
CA PHE A 170 8.49 18.83 23.09
C PHE A 170 8.77 19.91 24.14
N ASP A 171 10.03 20.30 24.26
CA ASP A 171 10.44 21.45 25.07
C ASP A 171 10.31 22.76 24.28
N VAL A 172 10.62 22.70 22.99
CA VAL A 172 10.53 23.84 22.07
C VAL A 172 9.97 23.37 20.73
N VAL A 173 8.95 24.09 20.24
CA VAL A 173 8.46 23.99 18.86
C VAL A 173 8.88 25.26 18.13
N THR A 174 9.67 25.14 17.06
CA THR A 174 10.26 26.28 16.34
C THR A 174 9.91 26.30 14.85
N GLN A 175 9.96 27.48 14.25
CA GLN A 175 9.93 27.68 12.79
C GLN A 175 11.33 27.95 12.22
N ASP A 176 12.32 28.16 13.08
CA ASP A 176 13.70 28.48 12.71
C ASP A 176 14.47 27.24 12.25
N ASN A 177 15.71 27.46 11.80
CA ASN A 177 16.63 26.38 11.53
C ASN A 177 16.80 25.49 12.78
N ILE A 178 16.55 24.18 12.62
CA ILE A 178 16.50 23.24 13.74
C ILE A 178 17.83 23.13 14.50
N ARG A 179 18.95 23.26 13.78
CA ARG A 179 20.29 23.13 14.34
C ARG A 179 20.59 24.32 15.23
N ASP A 180 20.30 25.53 14.76
CA ASP A 180 20.53 26.76 15.51
C ASP A 180 19.63 26.84 16.74
N ALA A 181 18.35 26.48 16.59
CA ALA A 181 17.40 26.41 17.70
C ALA A 181 17.83 25.41 18.77
N ALA A 182 18.28 24.21 18.38
CA ALA A 182 18.76 23.19 19.31
C ALA A 182 20.07 23.59 20.00
N LEU A 183 21.01 24.23 19.28
CA LEU A 183 22.24 24.77 19.86
C LEU A 183 21.95 25.86 20.89
N ASN A 184 21.05 26.79 20.57
CA ASN A 184 20.65 27.85 21.49
C ASN A 184 20.00 27.27 22.75
N PHE A 185 19.07 26.32 22.58
CA PHE A 185 18.46 25.62 23.69
C PHE A 185 19.49 24.86 24.56
N ALA A 186 20.46 24.17 23.94
CA ALA A 186 21.53 23.49 24.66
C ALA A 186 22.41 24.46 25.46
N ARG A 187 22.71 25.64 24.90
CA ARG A 187 23.44 26.71 25.60
C ARG A 187 22.65 27.24 26.81
N ASP A 188 21.33 27.37 26.69
CA ASP A 188 20.47 27.81 27.79
C ASP A 188 20.40 26.75 28.90
N VAL A 189 20.35 25.46 28.54
CA VAL A 189 20.47 24.34 29.48
C VAL A 189 21.80 24.38 30.24
N ILE A 190 22.92 24.63 29.54
CA ILE A 190 24.23 24.80 30.18
C ILE A 190 24.24 26.02 31.11
N ARG A 191 23.75 27.17 30.65
CA ARG A 191 23.77 28.44 31.41
C ARG A 191 22.93 28.37 32.68
N SER A 192 21.77 27.72 32.60
CA SER A 192 20.88 27.52 33.75
C SER A 192 21.35 26.44 34.72
N GLY A 193 22.34 25.61 34.33
CA GLY A 193 22.78 24.46 35.11
C GLY A 193 21.73 23.35 35.20
N ALA A 194 20.75 23.34 34.29
CA ALA A 194 19.69 22.34 34.27
C ALA A 194 20.27 20.93 34.09
N LYS A 195 19.78 20.00 34.91
CA LYS A 195 20.23 18.61 34.92
C LYS A 195 19.53 17.79 33.83
N PRO A 196 20.16 16.71 33.35
CA PRO A 196 19.49 15.74 32.49
C PRO A 196 18.13 15.33 33.08
N ARG A 197 17.04 15.53 32.33
CA ARG A 197 15.68 15.14 32.73
C ARG A 197 15.26 13.89 31.96
N ARG A 198 15.30 12.74 32.63
CA ARG A 198 14.96 11.46 32.00
C ARG A 198 13.46 11.35 31.78
N THR A 199 13.06 10.89 30.61
CA THR A 199 11.65 10.70 30.30
C THR A 199 11.01 9.60 31.15
N ARG A 200 11.78 8.57 31.53
CA ARG A 200 11.31 7.51 32.43
C ARG A 200 10.81 8.00 33.79
N ASP A 201 11.28 9.17 34.24
CA ASP A 201 10.92 9.77 35.54
C ASP A 201 9.75 10.77 35.42
N ALA A 202 9.24 11.02 34.20
CA ALA A 202 8.11 11.91 33.96
C ALA A 202 6.80 11.31 34.49
N VAL A 203 5.96 12.18 35.06
CA VAL A 203 4.67 11.80 35.70
C VAL A 203 3.47 12.59 35.15
N GLN A 204 3.70 13.55 34.25
CA GLN A 204 2.68 14.46 33.73
C GLN A 204 1.50 13.71 33.11
N GLY A 205 1.79 12.70 32.30
CA GLY A 205 0.81 11.85 31.64
C GLY A 205 0.08 10.87 32.57
N PHE A 206 0.56 10.68 33.80
CA PHE A 206 -0.05 9.85 34.84
C PHE A 206 -0.80 10.66 35.91
N SER A 207 -0.83 12.00 35.78
CA SER A 207 -1.50 12.89 36.74
C SER A 207 -2.99 12.57 36.97
N ARG A 208 -3.64 11.85 36.05
CA ARG A 208 -5.05 11.43 36.12
C ARG A 208 -5.21 9.92 35.95
N SER A 209 -4.70 9.16 36.92
CA SER A 209 -4.67 7.69 36.91
C SER A 209 -6.03 7.04 36.56
N SER A 210 -7.13 7.48 37.17
CA SER A 210 -8.46 6.93 36.86
C SER A 210 -8.88 7.12 35.39
N LYS A 211 -8.52 8.26 34.78
CA LYS A 211 -8.76 8.50 33.35
C LYS A 211 -7.86 7.61 32.49
N TYR A 212 -6.60 7.44 32.87
CA TYR A 212 -5.64 6.61 32.17
C TYR A 212 -6.12 5.15 32.09
N LEU A 213 -6.46 4.54 33.23
CA LEU A 213 -6.95 3.16 33.31
C LEU A 213 -8.30 2.97 32.61
N SER A 214 -9.18 3.99 32.64
CA SER A 214 -10.45 3.95 31.91
C SER A 214 -10.24 3.94 30.39
N GLU A 215 -9.26 4.71 29.89
CA GLU A 215 -8.91 4.73 28.47
C GLU A 215 -8.34 3.38 28.01
N THR A 216 -7.36 2.82 28.73
CA THR A 216 -6.77 1.51 28.39
C THR A 216 -7.81 0.40 28.43
N SER A 217 -8.67 0.38 29.46
CA SER A 217 -9.78 -0.57 29.58
C SER A 217 -10.77 -0.48 28.43
N SER A 218 -11.13 0.75 28.03
CA SER A 218 -12.04 1.00 26.91
C SER A 218 -11.46 0.52 25.58
N ARG A 219 -10.17 0.79 25.32
CA ARG A 219 -9.49 0.29 24.10
C ARG A 219 -9.35 -1.23 24.09
N LYS A 220 -9.03 -1.84 25.24
CA LYS A 220 -8.95 -3.30 25.39
C LYS A 220 -10.30 -3.97 25.05
N LYS A 221 -11.41 -3.41 25.54
CA LYS A 221 -12.76 -3.87 25.21
C LYS A 221 -13.08 -3.72 23.72
N ALA A 222 -12.72 -2.59 23.11
CA ALA A 222 -12.95 -2.33 21.69
C ALA A 222 -12.14 -3.27 20.77
N LEU A 223 -10.98 -3.74 21.22
CA LEU A 223 -10.10 -4.63 20.45
C LEU A 223 -10.34 -6.12 20.74
N HIS A 224 -11.14 -6.49 21.74
CA HIS A 224 -11.29 -7.89 22.18
C HIS A 224 -11.61 -8.87 21.04
N ARG A 225 -12.56 -8.49 20.17
CA ARG A 225 -13.03 -9.32 19.03
C ARG A 225 -12.19 -9.17 17.77
N ARG A 226 -11.22 -8.25 17.76
CA ARG A 226 -10.37 -8.04 16.58
C ARG A 226 -9.35 -9.18 16.45
N PRO A 227 -9.07 -9.69 15.24
CA PRO A 227 -8.09 -10.76 15.06
C PRO A 227 -6.64 -10.27 15.23
N GLU A 228 -6.38 -8.97 15.08
CA GLU A 228 -5.02 -8.42 15.10
C GLU A 228 -4.38 -8.48 16.50
N ARG A 229 -3.14 -8.98 16.56
CA ARG A 229 -2.38 -9.13 17.81
C ARG A 229 -1.75 -7.82 18.28
N ALA A 230 -0.96 -7.15 17.42
CA ALA A 230 -0.21 -5.95 17.78
C ALA A 230 -1.06 -4.85 18.46
N PRO A 231 -2.26 -4.50 17.98
CA PRO A 231 -3.13 -3.53 18.67
C PRO A 231 -3.45 -3.90 20.12
N LYS A 232 -3.67 -5.19 20.40
CA LYS A 232 -3.95 -5.66 21.76
C LYS A 232 -2.71 -5.54 22.65
N GLU A 233 -1.56 -5.91 22.12
CA GLU A 233 -0.28 -5.81 22.84
C GLU A 233 0.14 -4.35 23.09
N ILE A 234 -0.12 -3.43 22.16
CA ILE A 234 0.06 -1.98 22.37
C ILE A 234 -0.71 -1.52 23.61
N VAL A 235 -2.01 -1.84 23.69
CA VAL A 235 -2.84 -1.44 24.83
C VAL A 235 -2.32 -2.03 26.14
N ARG A 236 -1.88 -3.29 26.13
CA ARG A 236 -1.30 -3.96 27.31
C ARG A 236 0.01 -3.30 27.75
N CYS A 237 0.88 -2.95 26.82
CA CYS A 237 2.16 -2.31 27.15
C CYS A 237 1.98 -0.87 27.66
N VAL A 238 1.03 -0.13 27.09
CA VAL A 238 0.66 1.20 27.60
C VAL A 238 0.01 1.07 28.98
N GLU A 239 -0.93 0.16 29.20
CA GLU A 239 -1.48 -0.14 30.53
C GLU A 239 -0.38 -0.48 31.55
N ALA A 240 0.60 -1.30 31.16
CA ALA A 240 1.74 -1.65 31.99
C ALA A 240 2.63 -0.45 32.37
N ALA A 241 2.67 0.61 31.55
CA ALA A 241 3.53 1.77 31.79
C ALA A 241 3.17 2.53 33.09
N GLU A 242 1.89 2.50 33.49
CA GLU A 242 1.41 3.05 34.76
C GLU A 242 1.46 2.03 35.91
N LEU A 243 1.23 0.74 35.62
CA LEU A 243 1.10 -0.30 36.66
C LEU A 243 2.43 -0.89 37.12
N LEU A 244 3.46 -0.87 36.28
CA LEU A 244 4.74 -1.55 36.52
C LEU A 244 5.90 -0.55 36.67
N PRO A 245 6.96 -0.93 37.41
CA PRO A 245 8.23 -0.22 37.35
C PRO A 245 8.74 -0.13 35.91
N PHE A 246 9.40 0.99 35.56
CA PHE A 246 9.80 1.26 34.17
C PHE A 246 10.63 0.15 33.53
N SER A 247 11.61 -0.43 34.25
CA SER A 247 12.44 -1.53 33.75
C SER A 247 11.62 -2.78 33.43
N VAL A 248 10.68 -3.13 34.31
CA VAL A 248 9.76 -4.26 34.10
C VAL A 248 8.82 -3.99 32.92
N GLY A 249 8.38 -2.74 32.75
CA GLY A 249 7.61 -2.31 31.58
C GLY A 249 8.38 -2.46 30.27
N LEU A 250 9.69 -2.18 30.24
CA LEU A 250 10.53 -2.42 29.07
C LEU A 250 10.70 -3.92 28.76
N GLU A 251 10.86 -4.76 29.78
CA GLU A 251 10.92 -6.21 29.60
C GLU A 251 9.58 -6.75 29.05
N PHE A 252 8.45 -6.23 29.55
CA PHE A 252 7.12 -6.57 29.05
C PHE A 252 6.92 -6.12 27.59
N GLU A 253 7.34 -4.90 27.24
CA GLU A 253 7.34 -4.39 25.87
C GLU A 253 8.15 -5.31 24.95
N LYS A 254 9.37 -5.70 25.36
CA LYS A 254 10.23 -6.59 24.58
C LYS A 254 9.58 -7.96 24.34
N ALA A 255 9.02 -8.57 25.38
CA ALA A 255 8.34 -9.87 25.26
C ALA A 255 7.11 -9.79 24.33
N ALA A 256 6.33 -8.70 24.44
CA ALA A 256 5.19 -8.45 23.58
C ALA A 256 5.61 -8.20 22.11
N TYR A 257 6.72 -7.49 21.89
CA TYR A 257 7.32 -7.31 20.57
C TYR A 257 7.74 -8.64 19.95
N ASP A 258 8.49 -9.48 20.68
CA ASP A 258 8.96 -10.78 20.17
C ASP A 258 7.78 -11.69 19.79
N THR A 259 6.74 -11.67 20.62
CA THR A 259 5.48 -12.39 20.39
C THR A 259 4.74 -11.90 19.14
N CYS A 260 4.84 -10.61 18.81
CA CYS A 260 4.30 -10.03 17.59
C CYS A 260 5.19 -10.36 16.38
N LEU A 261 6.51 -10.19 16.50
CA LEU A 261 7.51 -10.44 15.47
C LEU A 261 7.42 -11.87 14.91
N ALA A 262 7.25 -12.86 15.80
CA ALA A 262 7.12 -14.27 15.46
C ALA A 262 5.76 -14.65 14.83
N SER A 263 4.75 -13.78 14.94
CA SER A 263 3.40 -14.08 14.44
C SER A 263 3.31 -14.00 12.92
N ASP A 264 2.48 -14.87 12.34
CA ASP A 264 2.25 -14.88 10.89
C ASP A 264 1.61 -13.59 10.40
N GLN A 265 0.80 -12.92 11.23
CA GLN A 265 0.26 -11.59 10.93
C GLN A 265 1.36 -10.55 10.72
N SER A 266 2.40 -10.54 11.57
CA SER A 266 3.50 -9.60 11.40
C SER A 266 4.36 -9.96 10.19
N LYS A 267 4.68 -11.25 9.97
CA LYS A 267 5.40 -11.70 8.77
C LYS A 267 4.67 -11.25 7.49
N ALA A 268 3.36 -11.47 7.43
CA ALA A 268 2.50 -11.04 6.32
C ALA A 268 2.49 -9.51 6.11
N LEU A 269 2.36 -8.73 7.18
CA LEU A 269 2.32 -7.27 7.09
C LEU A 269 3.68 -6.67 6.70
N ARG A 270 4.79 -7.24 7.18
CA ARG A 270 6.15 -6.87 6.75
C ARG A 270 6.37 -7.21 5.28
N HIS A 271 5.97 -8.42 4.86
CA HIS A 271 5.99 -8.80 3.45
C HIS A 271 5.22 -7.81 2.57
N ALA A 272 3.98 -7.49 2.92
CA ALA A 272 3.17 -6.52 2.16
C ALA A 272 3.86 -5.15 2.06
N PHE A 273 4.49 -4.67 3.15
CA PHE A 273 5.22 -3.41 3.15
C PHE A 273 6.46 -3.43 2.24
N ILE A 274 7.19 -4.54 2.20
CA ILE A 274 8.37 -4.72 1.33
C ILE A 274 7.92 -4.87 -0.13
N ALA A 275 6.93 -5.73 -0.38
CA ALA A 275 6.39 -6.03 -1.70
C ALA A 275 5.93 -4.75 -2.41
N GLU A 276 5.22 -3.86 -1.71
CA GLU A 276 4.80 -2.56 -2.26
C GLU A 276 5.96 -1.69 -2.74
N ARG A 277 7.07 -1.67 -1.99
CA ARG A 277 8.27 -0.91 -2.35
C ARG A 277 9.04 -1.60 -3.48
N MET A 278 8.97 -2.91 -3.55
CA MET A 278 9.63 -3.72 -4.57
C MET A 278 8.92 -3.66 -5.92
N ALA A 279 7.58 -3.67 -5.93
CA ALA A 279 6.76 -3.58 -7.13
C ALA A 279 7.15 -2.36 -7.99
N ALA A 280 7.42 -1.22 -7.33
CA ALA A 280 7.87 0.00 -7.98
C ALA A 280 9.31 -0.04 -8.55
N LYS A 281 10.09 -1.09 -8.27
CA LYS A 281 11.49 -1.22 -8.69
C LYS A 281 11.61 -2.18 -9.86
N PHE A 282 11.51 -1.62 -11.05
CA PHE A 282 11.70 -2.33 -12.31
C PHE A 282 13.20 -2.49 -12.57
N PRO A 283 13.74 -3.71 -12.70
CA PRO A 283 15.18 -3.95 -12.85
C PRO A 283 15.85 -3.14 -13.97
N GLU A 284 15.18 -2.96 -15.09
CA GLU A 284 15.62 -2.26 -16.29
C GLU A 284 15.76 -0.74 -16.09
N LEU A 285 15.11 -0.15 -15.10
CA LEU A 285 15.12 1.31 -14.88
C LEU A 285 16.36 1.81 -14.13
N ARG A 286 17.29 0.94 -13.76
CA ARG A 286 18.50 1.34 -13.02
C ARG A 286 19.36 2.29 -13.86
N GLY A 287 19.49 3.53 -13.38
CA GLY A 287 20.27 4.57 -14.06
C GLY A 287 19.55 5.24 -15.23
N VAL A 288 18.27 4.94 -15.44
CA VAL A 288 17.45 5.53 -16.50
C VAL A 288 16.58 6.64 -15.93
N SER A 289 16.59 7.79 -16.58
CA SER A 289 15.78 8.96 -16.20
C SER A 289 14.55 9.08 -17.11
N ALA A 290 13.39 9.30 -16.51
CA ALA A 290 12.16 9.64 -17.21
C ALA A 290 12.30 10.91 -18.07
N TYR A 291 11.45 11.05 -19.09
CA TYR A 291 11.21 12.34 -19.73
C TYR A 291 10.56 13.33 -18.73
N PRO A 292 10.82 14.64 -18.85
CA PRO A 292 10.07 15.65 -18.10
C PRO A 292 8.56 15.53 -18.35
N LEU A 293 7.75 15.77 -17.31
CA LEU A 293 6.30 15.68 -17.37
C LEU A 293 5.64 16.97 -16.86
N GLU A 294 4.99 17.68 -17.77
CA GLU A 294 4.28 18.95 -17.51
C GLU A 294 2.83 18.88 -18.02
N GLN A 295 2.61 18.43 -19.25
CA GLN A 295 1.29 18.37 -19.90
C GLN A 295 0.90 16.93 -20.25
N ILE A 296 -0.32 16.55 -19.87
CA ILE A 296 -0.88 15.22 -20.11
C ILE A 296 -2.08 15.32 -21.05
N GLY A 297 -2.06 14.56 -22.14
CA GLY A 297 -3.20 14.35 -23.01
C GLY A 297 -4.09 13.22 -22.50
N VAL A 298 -5.41 13.35 -22.64
CA VAL A 298 -6.36 12.26 -22.41
C VAL A 298 -7.29 12.18 -23.61
N VAL A 299 -7.37 11.01 -24.23
CA VAL A 299 -8.32 10.75 -25.32
C VAL A 299 -9.49 9.95 -24.78
N GLY A 300 -10.69 10.52 -24.87
CA GLY A 300 -11.94 9.95 -24.34
C GLY A 300 -12.27 10.42 -22.91
N GLY A 301 -13.44 11.02 -22.73
CA GLY A 301 -13.96 11.56 -21.48
C GLY A 301 -14.94 10.63 -20.75
N GLY A 302 -14.78 9.31 -20.97
CA GLY A 302 -15.54 8.26 -20.34
C GLY A 302 -15.33 8.18 -18.81
N GLY A 303 -15.84 7.12 -18.18
CA GLY A 303 -15.68 6.93 -16.73
C GLY A 303 -14.20 6.86 -16.29
N LEU A 304 -13.37 6.13 -17.04
CA LEU A 304 -11.93 6.02 -16.80
C LEU A 304 -11.22 7.34 -17.11
N GLY A 305 -11.41 7.91 -18.31
CA GLY A 305 -10.80 9.17 -18.74
C GLY A 305 -11.06 10.32 -17.78
N ALA A 306 -12.32 10.54 -17.36
CA ALA A 306 -12.64 11.56 -16.37
C ALA A 306 -11.96 11.32 -15.01
N GLY A 307 -11.78 10.06 -14.61
CA GLY A 307 -11.02 9.70 -13.41
C GLY A 307 -9.54 10.03 -13.52
N LEU A 308 -8.93 9.75 -14.68
CA LEU A 308 -7.52 10.04 -14.96
C LEU A 308 -7.24 11.53 -15.10
N VAL A 309 -8.12 12.30 -15.77
CA VAL A 309 -8.07 13.76 -15.80
C VAL A 309 -8.05 14.32 -14.37
N MET A 310 -8.97 13.87 -13.51
CA MET A 310 -9.02 14.30 -12.11
C MET A 310 -7.75 13.94 -11.35
N ALA A 311 -7.18 12.75 -11.58
CA ALA A 311 -5.94 12.33 -10.94
C ALA A 311 -4.74 13.19 -11.37
N CYS A 312 -4.59 13.44 -12.67
CA CYS A 312 -3.51 14.25 -13.22
C CYS A 312 -3.58 15.71 -12.76
N LEU A 313 -4.78 16.32 -12.79
CA LEU A 313 -4.98 17.68 -12.27
C LEU A 313 -4.69 17.79 -10.77
N SER A 314 -5.02 16.76 -9.99
CA SER A 314 -4.73 16.70 -8.55
C SER A 314 -3.24 16.55 -8.28
N ALA A 315 -2.51 15.88 -9.18
CA ALA A 315 -1.07 15.68 -9.12
C ALA A 315 -0.25 16.88 -9.63
N GLY A 316 -0.92 17.92 -10.13
CA GLY A 316 -0.28 19.18 -10.50
C GLY A 316 -0.07 19.42 -11.99
N PHE A 317 -0.47 18.48 -12.84
CA PHE A 317 -0.24 18.57 -14.29
C PHE A 317 -1.22 19.50 -14.99
N GLU A 318 -0.79 20.03 -16.14
CA GLU A 318 -1.69 20.52 -17.18
C GLU A 318 -2.32 19.34 -17.91
N VAL A 319 -3.61 19.42 -18.21
CA VAL A 319 -4.35 18.31 -18.82
C VAL A 319 -5.20 18.80 -19.97
N ILE A 320 -5.06 18.19 -21.14
CA ILE A 320 -5.91 18.42 -22.31
C ILE A 320 -6.73 17.17 -22.57
N LEU A 321 -8.07 17.30 -22.52
CA LEU A 321 -9.00 16.23 -22.86
C LEU A 321 -9.49 16.38 -24.30
N VAL A 322 -9.32 15.35 -25.12
CA VAL A 322 -9.91 15.30 -26.47
C VAL A 322 -11.07 14.31 -26.53
N GLU A 323 -12.18 14.76 -27.14
CA GLU A 323 -13.36 13.95 -27.42
C GLU A 323 -13.75 14.00 -28.91
N GLN A 324 -14.44 12.96 -29.37
CA GLN A 324 -14.82 12.83 -30.79
C GLN A 324 -15.72 13.96 -31.33
N ASN A 325 -16.48 14.64 -30.46
CA ASN A 325 -17.38 15.73 -30.83
C ASN A 325 -17.82 16.55 -29.62
N SER A 326 -18.36 17.75 -29.87
CA SER A 326 -18.78 18.70 -28.83
C SER A 326 -19.82 18.12 -27.86
N ALA A 327 -20.71 17.24 -28.33
CA ALA A 327 -21.69 16.59 -27.47
C ALA A 327 -21.04 15.61 -26.48
N SER A 328 -19.99 14.89 -26.91
CA SER A 328 -19.21 14.00 -26.05
C SER A 328 -18.37 14.79 -25.06
N LEU A 329 -17.76 15.90 -25.52
CA LEU A 329 -17.03 16.84 -24.68
C LEU A 329 -17.92 17.41 -23.56
N ALA A 330 -19.15 17.84 -23.87
CA ALA A 330 -20.10 18.34 -22.88
C ALA A 330 -20.47 17.28 -21.82
N ARG A 331 -20.61 16.01 -22.22
CA ARG A 331 -20.83 14.90 -21.28
C ARG A 331 -19.62 14.66 -20.38
N ALA A 332 -18.41 14.76 -20.93
CA ALA A 332 -17.18 14.62 -20.16
C ALA A 332 -17.03 15.74 -19.12
N HIS A 333 -17.28 17.00 -19.51
CA HIS A 333 -17.32 18.14 -18.57
C HIS A 333 -18.33 17.92 -17.45
N THR A 334 -19.55 17.47 -17.79
CA THR A 334 -20.59 17.18 -16.79
C THR A 334 -20.10 16.13 -15.78
N ARG A 335 -19.46 15.07 -16.27
CA ARG A 335 -18.90 14.02 -15.41
C ARG A 335 -17.78 14.54 -14.51
N LEU A 336 -16.85 15.34 -15.05
CA LEU A 336 -15.77 15.95 -14.28
C LEU A 336 -16.31 16.87 -13.17
N SER A 337 -17.29 17.72 -13.48
CA SER A 337 -17.95 18.58 -12.49
C SER A 337 -18.58 17.75 -11.37
N GLN A 338 -19.32 16.69 -11.70
CA GLN A 338 -19.92 15.81 -10.69
C GLN A 338 -18.86 15.14 -9.79
N LEU A 339 -17.69 14.79 -10.33
CA LEU A 339 -16.60 14.23 -9.54
C LEU A 339 -15.96 15.25 -8.60
N MET A 340 -15.78 16.50 -9.07
CA MET A 340 -15.30 17.61 -8.24
C MET A 340 -16.28 17.93 -7.12
N ASP A 341 -17.58 18.02 -7.43
CA ASP A 341 -18.63 18.33 -6.45
C ASP A 341 -18.66 17.28 -5.33
N ARG A 342 -18.54 15.99 -5.67
CA ARG A 342 -18.45 14.91 -4.66
C ARG A 342 -17.22 15.04 -3.77
N LYS A 343 -16.07 15.42 -4.32
CA LYS A 343 -14.86 15.65 -3.52
C LYS A 343 -15.00 16.86 -2.60
N GLU A 344 -15.61 17.94 -3.07
CA GLU A 344 -15.90 19.13 -2.26
C GLU A 344 -16.89 18.82 -1.13
N GLN A 345 -17.99 18.13 -1.42
CA GLN A 345 -18.96 17.68 -0.40
C GLN A 345 -18.32 16.79 0.67
N SER A 346 -17.32 15.98 0.28
CA SER A 346 -16.56 15.14 1.22
C SER A 346 -15.42 15.88 1.95
N GLY A 347 -15.22 17.18 1.69
CA GLY A 347 -14.14 17.99 2.26
C GLY A 347 -12.73 17.64 1.73
N ARG A 348 -12.64 16.84 0.66
CA ARG A 348 -11.38 16.40 0.04
C ARG A 348 -10.86 17.34 -1.04
N LEU A 349 -11.67 18.31 -1.45
CA LEU A 349 -11.33 19.39 -2.37
C LEU A 349 -11.91 20.68 -1.82
N ASP A 350 -11.14 21.76 -1.84
CA ASP A 350 -11.63 23.10 -1.51
C ASP A 350 -11.77 23.93 -2.80
N VAL A 351 -12.54 25.01 -2.70
CA VAL A 351 -12.89 25.88 -3.84
C VAL A 351 -11.64 26.47 -4.50
N GLU A 352 -10.62 26.80 -3.71
CA GLU A 352 -9.37 27.36 -4.22
C GLU A 352 -8.60 26.34 -5.06
N LYS A 353 -8.41 25.12 -4.54
CA LYS A 353 -7.78 24.02 -5.27
C LYS A 353 -8.57 23.63 -6.50
N ARG A 354 -9.90 23.64 -6.46
CA ARG A 354 -10.73 23.44 -7.66
C ARG A 354 -10.41 24.50 -8.71
N GLY A 355 -10.37 25.78 -8.32
CA GLY A 355 -9.99 26.87 -9.23
C GLY A 355 -8.60 26.71 -9.83
N GLN A 356 -7.61 26.27 -9.03
CA GLN A 356 -6.25 25.98 -9.50
C GLN A 356 -6.23 24.80 -10.49
N MET A 357 -6.98 23.72 -10.22
CA MET A 357 -7.11 22.59 -11.14
C MET A 357 -7.74 23.03 -12.46
N MET A 358 -8.81 23.83 -12.41
CA MET A 358 -9.50 24.25 -13.63
C MET A 358 -8.68 25.17 -14.53
N ARG A 359 -7.76 25.97 -13.96
CA ARG A 359 -6.81 26.77 -14.76
C ARG A 359 -5.81 25.94 -15.56
N ARG A 360 -5.61 24.68 -15.17
CA ARG A 360 -4.71 23.72 -15.84
C ARG A 360 -5.44 22.74 -16.76
N PHE A 361 -6.74 22.91 -16.94
CA PHE A 361 -7.55 21.99 -17.72
C PHE A 361 -8.00 22.63 -19.03
N GLY A 362 -7.61 22.00 -20.14
CA GLY A 362 -8.09 22.28 -21.49
C GLY A 362 -8.94 21.13 -22.02
N ALA A 363 -9.78 21.42 -23.01
CA ALA A 363 -10.67 20.46 -23.62
C ALA A 363 -10.89 20.82 -25.09
N ASP A 364 -10.76 19.85 -26.00
CA ASP A 364 -10.86 20.05 -27.44
C ASP A 364 -11.55 18.85 -28.13
N THR A 365 -11.85 18.99 -29.40
CA THR A 365 -12.29 17.91 -30.29
C THR A 365 -11.25 17.52 -31.33
N ASP A 366 -10.15 18.27 -31.44
CA ASP A 366 -9.06 18.01 -32.38
C ASP A 366 -7.79 17.51 -31.66
N TYR A 367 -7.18 16.45 -32.19
CA TYR A 367 -5.90 15.92 -31.69
C TYR A 367 -4.73 16.89 -31.85
N VAL A 368 -4.80 17.88 -32.75
CA VAL A 368 -3.75 18.91 -32.88
C VAL A 368 -3.48 19.61 -31.54
N SER A 369 -4.47 19.71 -30.66
CA SER A 369 -4.31 20.23 -29.30
C SER A 369 -3.33 19.43 -28.41
N LEU A 370 -3.01 18.18 -28.79
CA LEU A 370 -2.12 17.28 -28.06
C LEU A 370 -0.66 17.34 -28.52
N ALA A 371 -0.31 18.20 -29.49
CA ALA A 371 1.04 18.27 -30.07
C ALA A 371 2.17 18.50 -29.04
N HIS A 372 1.86 19.10 -27.89
CA HIS A 372 2.83 19.38 -26.83
C HIS A 372 2.77 18.41 -25.64
N ALA A 373 1.82 17.47 -25.61
CA ALA A 373 1.65 16.53 -24.51
C ALA A 373 2.90 15.65 -24.34
N ASP A 374 3.33 15.43 -23.09
CA ASP A 374 4.44 14.53 -22.77
C ASP A 374 4.00 13.06 -22.71
N ILE A 375 2.78 12.83 -22.23
CA ILE A 375 2.12 11.52 -22.21
C ILE A 375 0.68 11.71 -22.67
N ILE A 376 0.18 10.77 -23.47
CA ILE A 376 -1.22 10.71 -23.89
C ILE A 376 -1.84 9.42 -23.39
N LEU A 377 -2.94 9.54 -22.64
CA LEU A 377 -3.70 8.42 -22.09
C LEU A 377 -4.88 8.11 -23.01
N ASP A 378 -4.80 7.01 -23.76
CA ASP A 378 -5.92 6.56 -24.60
C ASP A 378 -6.93 5.76 -23.77
N THR A 379 -8.07 6.39 -23.49
CA THR A 379 -9.22 5.79 -22.79
C THR A 379 -10.46 5.62 -23.67
N THR A 380 -10.26 5.58 -25.00
CA THR A 380 -11.31 5.27 -25.98
C THR A 380 -11.88 3.86 -25.79
N PRO A 381 -13.02 3.52 -26.42
CA PRO A 381 -13.61 2.18 -26.32
C PRO A 381 -12.62 1.03 -26.54
N GLU A 382 -12.88 -0.07 -25.84
CA GLU A 382 -12.01 -1.24 -25.77
C GLU A 382 -12.12 -2.10 -27.04
N THR A 383 -11.68 -1.59 -28.18
CA THR A 383 -11.56 -2.35 -29.43
C THR A 383 -10.21 -2.11 -30.09
N LEU A 384 -9.63 -3.17 -30.65
CA LEU A 384 -8.30 -3.09 -31.27
C LEU A 384 -8.25 -2.03 -32.39
N ASP A 385 -9.27 -2.00 -33.25
CA ASP A 385 -9.34 -1.05 -34.36
C ASP A 385 -9.37 0.41 -33.87
N GLN A 386 -10.14 0.69 -32.81
CA GLN A 386 -10.20 2.03 -32.25
C GLN A 386 -8.85 2.46 -31.66
N LYS A 387 -8.21 1.59 -30.87
CA LYS A 387 -6.90 1.88 -30.25
C LYS A 387 -5.80 2.09 -31.30
N ARG A 388 -5.78 1.24 -32.35
CA ARG A 388 -4.85 1.38 -33.48
C ARG A 388 -5.05 2.69 -34.24
N ASN A 389 -6.31 3.06 -34.50
CA ASN A 389 -6.63 4.32 -35.18
C ASN A 389 -6.20 5.54 -34.37
N VAL A 390 -6.37 5.51 -33.04
CA VAL A 390 -5.89 6.59 -32.16
C VAL A 390 -4.38 6.72 -32.25
N CYS A 391 -3.63 5.61 -32.12
CA CYS A 391 -2.17 5.64 -32.20
C CYS A 391 -1.68 6.22 -33.53
N ALA A 392 -2.19 5.71 -34.66
CA ALA A 392 -1.80 6.17 -35.99
C ALA A 392 -2.11 7.66 -36.25
N GLN A 393 -3.20 8.19 -35.68
CA GLN A 393 -3.54 9.61 -35.82
C GLN A 393 -2.65 10.50 -34.93
N LEU A 394 -2.21 10.00 -33.77
CA LEU A 394 -1.34 10.75 -32.87
C LEU A 394 0.08 10.90 -33.41
N ASP A 395 0.65 9.89 -34.08
CA ASP A 395 2.02 9.95 -34.58
C ASP A 395 2.30 11.14 -35.51
N ALA A 396 1.30 11.57 -36.28
CA ALA A 396 1.44 12.72 -37.17
C ALA A 396 1.46 14.08 -36.44
N ILE A 397 1.20 14.10 -35.13
CA ILE A 397 0.90 15.31 -34.35
C ILE A 397 1.84 15.47 -33.15
N ILE A 398 2.14 14.37 -32.48
CA ILE A 398 2.87 14.40 -31.21
C ILE A 398 4.36 14.62 -31.45
N LYS A 399 5.04 15.19 -30.46
CA LYS A 399 6.50 15.31 -30.46
C LYS A 399 7.17 13.93 -30.29
N ASP A 400 8.38 13.78 -30.82
CA ASP A 400 9.17 12.53 -30.78
C ASP A 400 9.37 11.95 -29.37
N THR A 401 9.33 12.79 -28.33
CA THR A 401 9.52 12.37 -26.93
C THR A 401 8.21 12.04 -26.22
N ALA A 402 7.06 12.11 -26.90
CA ALA A 402 5.76 11.83 -26.30
C ALA A 402 5.54 10.32 -26.15
N VAL A 403 4.94 9.92 -25.04
CA VAL A 403 4.56 8.53 -24.78
C VAL A 403 3.06 8.35 -25.00
N ILE A 404 2.67 7.30 -25.73
CA ILE A 404 1.26 6.89 -25.87
C ILE A 404 1.00 5.74 -24.89
N ALA A 405 0.19 6.00 -23.87
CA ALA A 405 -0.25 5.00 -22.91
C ALA A 405 -1.66 4.48 -23.26
N VAL A 406 -1.72 3.27 -23.79
CA VAL A 406 -2.96 2.58 -24.15
C VAL A 406 -3.62 2.07 -22.86
N CYS A 407 -4.71 2.71 -22.44
CA CYS A 407 -5.44 2.26 -21.27
C CYS A 407 -6.39 1.12 -21.68
N THR A 408 -6.06 -0.11 -21.24
CA THR A 408 -6.77 -1.35 -21.57
C THR A 408 -6.65 -2.35 -20.42
N SER A 409 -7.51 -3.36 -20.40
CA SER A 409 -7.52 -4.46 -19.43
C SER A 409 -7.16 -5.83 -20.01
N HIS A 410 -7.11 -5.97 -21.34
CA HIS A 410 -6.89 -7.26 -22.01
C HIS A 410 -6.38 -7.15 -23.46
N LEU A 411 -6.36 -5.97 -24.08
CA LEU A 411 -5.88 -5.85 -25.46
C LEU A 411 -4.37 -6.05 -25.53
N ASP A 412 -3.94 -6.78 -26.54
CA ASP A 412 -2.54 -6.97 -26.90
C ASP A 412 -1.92 -5.62 -27.33
N ILE A 413 -1.00 -5.13 -26.51
CA ILE A 413 -0.34 -3.84 -26.70
C ILE A 413 0.56 -3.86 -27.94
N ASP A 414 1.21 -4.97 -28.26
CA ASP A 414 2.09 -5.07 -29.42
C ASP A 414 1.28 -4.94 -30.72
N ARG A 415 0.06 -5.49 -30.75
CA ARG A 415 -0.87 -5.30 -31.88
C ARG A 415 -1.40 -3.88 -32.02
N VAL A 416 -1.50 -3.14 -30.92
CA VAL A 416 -1.85 -1.71 -30.96
C VAL A 416 -0.64 -0.89 -31.45
N ALA A 417 0.53 -1.13 -30.87
CA ALA A 417 1.78 -0.46 -31.18
C ALA A 417 2.19 -0.66 -32.66
N SER A 418 1.84 -1.78 -33.29
CA SER A 418 2.13 -2.03 -34.71
C SER A 418 1.41 -1.08 -35.68
N ALA A 419 0.48 -0.24 -35.20
CA ALA A 419 -0.13 0.83 -35.99
C ALA A 419 0.61 2.17 -35.86
N SER A 420 1.61 2.25 -34.97
CA SER A 420 2.39 3.44 -34.75
C SER A 420 3.70 3.41 -35.54
N ASP A 421 4.15 4.57 -36.01
CA ASP A 421 5.47 4.79 -36.62
C ASP A 421 6.59 4.81 -35.56
N ALA A 422 6.26 4.95 -34.27
CA ALA A 422 7.17 4.94 -33.13
C ALA A 422 6.70 3.95 -32.03
N PRO A 423 6.65 2.64 -32.33
CA PRO A 423 6.14 1.62 -31.39
C PRO A 423 6.89 1.58 -30.05
N GLU A 424 8.14 2.04 -30.00
CA GLU A 424 8.94 2.17 -28.79
C GLU A 424 8.41 3.18 -27.76
N SER A 425 7.56 4.11 -28.21
CA SER A 425 6.88 5.12 -27.39
C SER A 425 5.47 4.69 -26.96
N VAL A 426 5.02 3.51 -27.37
CA VAL A 426 3.72 2.95 -26.99
C VAL A 426 3.87 2.00 -25.81
N ILE A 427 3.00 2.15 -24.80
CA ILE A 427 3.00 1.33 -23.59
C ILE A 427 1.56 1.06 -23.13
N GLY A 428 1.31 -0.07 -22.48
CA GLY A 428 0.00 -0.35 -21.89
C GLY A 428 -0.12 0.13 -20.44
N LEU A 429 -1.32 0.53 -20.06
CA LEU A 429 -1.65 0.94 -18.70
C LEU A 429 -3.00 0.35 -18.26
N ASN A 430 -2.99 -0.62 -17.35
CA ASN A 430 -4.24 -1.08 -16.73
C ASN A 430 -4.44 -0.40 -15.38
N VAL A 431 -5.51 0.38 -15.24
CA VAL A 431 -5.89 1.03 -13.98
C VAL A 431 -7.11 0.31 -13.41
N VAL A 432 -6.88 -0.58 -12.45
CA VAL A 432 -7.93 -1.43 -11.86
C VAL A 432 -9.07 -0.60 -11.28
N MET A 433 -10.31 -1.04 -11.51
CA MET A 433 -11.50 -0.29 -11.15
C MET A 433 -11.95 -0.52 -9.69
N PRO A 434 -12.47 0.52 -9.02
CA PRO A 434 -12.67 1.88 -9.53
C PRO A 434 -11.35 2.69 -9.51
N GLY A 435 -10.90 3.13 -10.70
CA GLY A 435 -9.58 3.74 -10.92
C GLY A 435 -9.31 5.05 -10.17
N GLN A 436 -10.35 5.64 -9.56
CA GLN A 436 -10.26 6.81 -8.68
C GLN A 436 -9.80 6.49 -7.26
N VAL A 437 -10.00 5.25 -6.81
CA VAL A 437 -9.71 4.78 -5.45
C VAL A 437 -8.61 3.71 -5.45
N ALA A 438 -8.58 2.86 -6.47
CA ALA A 438 -7.57 1.83 -6.61
C ALA A 438 -6.17 2.46 -6.69
N ARG A 439 -5.26 1.93 -5.86
CA ARG A 439 -3.85 2.34 -5.83
C ARG A 439 -3.00 1.60 -6.85
N LEU A 440 -3.47 0.47 -7.38
CA LEU A 440 -2.74 -0.31 -8.37
C LEU A 440 -2.81 0.33 -9.77
N ALA A 441 -1.69 0.25 -10.49
CA ALA A 441 -1.66 0.37 -11.95
C ALA A 441 -0.67 -0.66 -12.51
N GLU A 442 -1.11 -1.48 -13.45
CA GLU A 442 -0.20 -2.37 -14.18
C GLU A 442 0.38 -1.60 -15.37
N VAL A 443 1.70 -1.53 -15.42
CA VAL A 443 2.47 -0.98 -16.53
C VAL A 443 2.83 -2.16 -17.43
N VAL A 444 2.13 -2.25 -18.56
CA VAL A 444 2.26 -3.36 -19.51
C VAL A 444 3.30 -2.98 -20.55
N VAL A 445 4.46 -3.64 -20.49
CA VAL A 445 5.61 -3.33 -21.34
C VAL A 445 5.50 -4.16 -22.62
N GLY A 446 5.35 -3.49 -23.77
CA GLY A 446 5.37 -4.13 -25.07
C GLY A 446 6.78 -4.52 -25.50
N GLN A 447 6.90 -5.39 -26.50
CA GLN A 447 8.19 -5.89 -26.98
C GLN A 447 9.07 -4.79 -27.56
N ALA A 448 8.45 -3.79 -28.21
CA ALA A 448 9.16 -2.66 -28.78
C ALA A 448 9.40 -1.51 -27.79
N THR A 449 8.64 -1.46 -26.68
CA THR A 449 8.63 -0.33 -25.74
C THR A 449 10.03 -0.09 -25.16
N ASP A 450 10.55 1.13 -25.30
CA ASP A 450 11.88 1.43 -24.78
C ASP A 450 11.87 1.65 -23.24
N VAL A 451 13.05 1.53 -22.64
CA VAL A 451 13.23 1.63 -21.19
C VAL A 451 12.90 3.04 -20.67
N ARG A 452 13.04 4.08 -21.50
CA ARG A 452 12.77 5.47 -21.09
C ARG A 452 11.28 5.78 -21.09
N THR A 453 10.51 5.19 -21.99
CA THR A 453 9.04 5.15 -22.01
C THR A 453 8.53 4.47 -20.74
N VAL A 454 9.10 3.32 -20.37
CA VAL A 454 8.79 2.65 -19.10
C VAL A 454 9.11 3.55 -17.90
N ALA A 455 10.29 4.19 -17.87
CA ALA A 455 10.68 5.11 -16.79
C ALA A 455 9.68 6.28 -16.64
N THR A 456 9.23 6.81 -17.78
CA THR A 456 8.31 7.94 -17.88
C THR A 456 6.92 7.57 -17.39
N MET A 457 6.42 6.38 -17.76
CA MET A 457 5.16 5.85 -17.26
C MET A 457 5.22 5.60 -15.75
N VAL A 458 6.29 4.96 -15.23
CA VAL A 458 6.47 4.74 -13.79
C VAL A 458 6.51 6.07 -13.02
N ALA A 459 7.19 7.09 -13.56
CA ALA A 459 7.21 8.43 -12.97
C ALA A 459 5.81 9.06 -12.91
N LEU A 460 5.00 8.92 -13.97
CA LEU A 460 3.60 9.36 -13.95
C LEU A 460 2.80 8.60 -12.88
N VAL A 461 2.83 7.26 -12.88
CA VAL A 461 2.08 6.43 -11.91
C VAL A 461 2.41 6.83 -10.46
N HIS A 462 3.69 7.01 -10.13
CA HIS A 462 4.11 7.49 -8.82
C HIS A 462 3.57 8.89 -8.50
N LYS A 463 3.64 9.83 -9.44
CA LYS A 463 3.13 11.19 -9.25
C LYS A 463 1.61 11.22 -9.08
N LEU A 464 0.89 10.25 -9.63
CA LEU A 464 -0.54 10.03 -9.39
C LEU A 464 -0.85 9.36 -8.03
N GLY A 465 0.16 9.03 -7.23
CA GLY A 465 -0.01 8.37 -5.93
C GLY A 465 -0.43 6.91 -6.03
N LYS A 466 -0.12 6.26 -7.16
CA LYS A 466 -0.39 4.86 -7.46
C LYS A 466 0.88 4.01 -7.32
N ILE A 467 0.70 2.70 -7.23
CA ILE A 467 1.73 1.67 -7.12
C ILE A 467 1.82 1.01 -8.50
N PRO A 468 2.92 1.23 -9.25
CA PRO A 468 3.16 0.54 -10.50
C PRO A 468 3.55 -0.91 -10.23
N VAL A 469 2.92 -1.82 -10.96
CA VAL A 469 3.34 -3.22 -11.09
C VAL A 469 3.68 -3.47 -12.54
N ARG A 470 4.84 -4.09 -12.79
CA ARG A 470 5.26 -4.44 -14.15
C ARG A 470 4.50 -5.69 -14.63
N SER A 471 3.98 -5.66 -15.86
CA SER A 471 3.44 -6.83 -16.55
C SER A 471 4.03 -6.94 -17.95
N GLU A 472 4.27 -8.16 -18.43
CA GLU A 472 4.40 -8.43 -19.87
C GLU A 472 3.03 -8.37 -20.56
N VAL A 473 3.05 -8.33 -21.89
CA VAL A 473 1.84 -8.46 -22.72
C VAL A 473 1.32 -9.89 -22.62
N ALA A 474 0.12 -10.03 -22.04
CA ALA A 474 -0.62 -11.28 -21.95
C ALA A 474 -2.12 -10.97 -21.94
N ASP A 475 -2.94 -11.93 -22.36
CA ASP A 475 -4.39 -11.79 -22.27
C ASP A 475 -4.79 -11.61 -20.78
N GLY A 476 -5.47 -10.51 -20.48
CA GLY A 476 -5.87 -10.15 -19.11
C GLY A 476 -4.73 -9.72 -18.15
N PHE A 477 -3.48 -9.60 -18.61
CA PHE A 477 -2.32 -9.21 -17.78
C PHE A 477 -2.20 -10.02 -16.48
N ILE A 478 -1.89 -9.41 -15.33
CA ILE A 478 -1.82 -10.11 -14.04
C ILE A 478 -3.16 -10.04 -13.32
N ALA A 479 -3.73 -8.83 -13.21
CA ALA A 479 -4.92 -8.61 -12.38
C ALA A 479 -6.16 -9.34 -12.89
N SER A 480 -6.45 -9.33 -14.20
CA SER A 480 -7.65 -9.98 -14.72
C SER A 480 -7.51 -11.50 -14.63
N GLN A 481 -6.35 -12.08 -14.95
CA GLN A 481 -6.13 -13.53 -14.81
C GLN A 481 -6.30 -14.03 -13.36
N LEU A 482 -5.85 -13.27 -12.36
CA LEU A 482 -6.06 -13.61 -10.95
C LEU A 482 -7.53 -13.50 -10.56
N LEU A 483 -8.23 -12.47 -11.04
CA LEU A 483 -9.66 -12.30 -10.80
C LEU A 483 -10.46 -13.45 -11.43
N ASP A 484 -10.14 -13.80 -12.68
CA ASP A 484 -10.78 -14.89 -13.41
C ASP A 484 -10.57 -16.22 -12.67
N ALA A 485 -9.35 -16.51 -12.19
CA ALA A 485 -9.09 -17.69 -11.39
C ALA A 485 -9.94 -17.75 -10.09
N LEU A 486 -10.08 -16.61 -9.40
CA LEU A 486 -10.93 -16.52 -8.21
C LEU A 486 -12.41 -16.72 -8.56
N GLN A 487 -12.86 -16.15 -9.68
CA GLN A 487 -14.24 -16.23 -10.14
C GLN A 487 -14.58 -17.63 -10.64
N THR A 488 -13.71 -18.29 -11.41
CA THR A 488 -13.89 -19.68 -11.84
C THR A 488 -13.95 -20.62 -10.63
N ALA A 489 -13.12 -20.40 -9.59
CA ALA A 489 -13.21 -21.17 -8.36
C ALA A 489 -14.55 -20.95 -7.64
N ALA A 490 -15.00 -19.70 -7.53
CA ALA A 490 -16.25 -19.33 -6.88
C ALA A 490 -17.49 -19.87 -7.62
N GLU A 491 -17.51 -19.77 -8.94
CA GLU A 491 -18.56 -20.32 -9.79
C GLU A 491 -18.61 -21.84 -9.66
N TRP A 492 -17.45 -22.52 -9.68
CA TRP A 492 -17.41 -23.98 -9.47
C TRP A 492 -18.03 -24.37 -8.12
N LEU A 493 -17.76 -23.62 -7.04
CA LEU A 493 -18.37 -23.86 -5.73
C LEU A 493 -19.89 -23.70 -5.77
N VAL A 494 -20.40 -22.72 -6.52
CA VAL A 494 -21.84 -22.52 -6.70
C VAL A 494 -22.46 -23.64 -7.53
N GLN A 495 -21.80 -24.10 -8.58
CA GLN A 495 -22.26 -25.25 -9.36
C GLN A 495 -22.38 -26.51 -8.50
N HIS A 496 -21.54 -26.64 -7.47
CA HIS A 496 -21.43 -27.84 -6.63
C HIS A 496 -22.06 -27.71 -5.24
N GLY A 497 -23.01 -26.79 -5.05
CA GLY A 497 -23.90 -26.78 -3.89
C GLY A 497 -23.84 -25.55 -2.99
N ALA A 498 -22.81 -24.70 -3.11
CA ALA A 498 -22.77 -23.44 -2.33
C ALA A 498 -23.67 -22.36 -2.94
N SER A 499 -24.19 -21.45 -2.13
CA SER A 499 -24.77 -20.19 -2.63
C SER A 499 -23.68 -19.12 -2.83
N PRO A 500 -23.90 -18.13 -3.71
CA PRO A 500 -23.02 -16.96 -3.82
C PRO A 500 -22.79 -16.26 -2.48
N TYR A 501 -23.82 -16.25 -1.64
CA TYR A 501 -23.82 -15.64 -0.31
C TYR A 501 -22.93 -16.38 0.69
N GLU A 502 -22.90 -17.71 0.64
CA GLU A 502 -22.03 -18.53 1.47
C GLU A 502 -20.57 -18.38 1.07
N VAL A 503 -20.29 -18.35 -0.24
CA VAL A 503 -18.94 -18.11 -0.76
C VAL A 503 -18.42 -16.74 -0.34
N ASP A 504 -19.20 -15.68 -0.55
CA ASP A 504 -18.82 -14.33 -0.15
C ASP A 504 -18.67 -14.23 1.38
N LYS A 505 -19.54 -14.87 2.16
CA LYS A 505 -19.41 -14.93 3.63
C LYS A 505 -18.11 -15.65 4.05
N ALA A 506 -17.73 -16.73 3.37
CA ALA A 506 -16.48 -17.45 3.60
C ALA A 506 -15.27 -16.54 3.36
N MET A 507 -15.27 -15.83 2.24
CA MET A 507 -14.15 -14.99 1.84
C MET A 507 -14.06 -13.71 2.69
N HIS A 508 -15.17 -13.16 3.18
CA HIS A 508 -15.16 -12.13 4.22
C HIS A 508 -14.54 -12.64 5.53
N ALA A 509 -14.90 -13.86 5.96
CA ALA A 509 -14.31 -14.45 7.16
C ALA A 509 -12.80 -14.70 6.98
N TYR A 510 -12.37 -15.05 5.77
CA TYR A 510 -10.95 -15.15 5.41
C TYR A 510 -10.24 -13.79 5.52
N GLY A 511 -10.93 -12.72 5.14
CA GLY A 511 -10.53 -11.33 5.36
C GLY A 511 -10.67 -10.40 4.14
N LEU A 512 -11.27 -10.85 3.03
CA LEU A 512 -11.52 -9.98 1.88
C LEU A 512 -12.53 -8.89 2.25
N VAL A 513 -12.40 -7.72 1.63
CA VAL A 513 -13.34 -6.59 1.83
C VAL A 513 -14.64 -6.80 1.07
N LEU A 514 -14.56 -7.42 -0.11
CA LEU A 514 -15.68 -7.82 -0.94
C LEU A 514 -15.48 -9.29 -1.32
N GLY A 515 -16.55 -10.09 -1.26
CA GLY A 515 -16.51 -11.45 -1.76
C GLY A 515 -16.47 -11.51 -3.30
N PRO A 516 -16.12 -12.67 -3.90
CA PRO A 516 -16.05 -12.86 -5.35
C PRO A 516 -17.30 -12.38 -6.12
N PHE A 517 -18.50 -12.63 -5.61
CA PHE A 517 -19.74 -12.27 -6.30
C PHE A 517 -20.10 -10.79 -6.13
N GLN A 518 -19.80 -10.20 -4.97
CA GLN A 518 -19.86 -8.74 -4.80
C GLN A 518 -18.89 -7.98 -5.72
N ILE A 519 -17.70 -8.54 -5.98
CA ILE A 519 -16.77 -7.97 -6.96
C ILE A 519 -17.38 -8.02 -8.36
N LEU A 520 -18.00 -9.14 -8.75
CA LEU A 520 -18.72 -9.26 -10.02
C LEU A 520 -19.85 -8.23 -10.15
N ASP A 521 -20.64 -8.02 -9.09
CA ASP A 521 -21.71 -7.00 -9.11
C ASP A 521 -21.17 -5.57 -9.18
N LEU A 522 -19.98 -5.30 -8.61
CA LEU A 522 -19.31 -4.00 -8.69
C LEU A 522 -18.73 -3.75 -10.09
N VAL A 523 -18.09 -4.77 -10.69
CA VAL A 523 -17.56 -4.72 -12.05
C VAL A 523 -18.71 -4.71 -13.06
N GLY A 524 -19.81 -5.38 -12.78
CA GLY A 524 -20.95 -5.56 -13.67
C GLY A 524 -20.78 -6.79 -14.57
N LEU A 525 -21.78 -7.67 -14.53
CA LEU A 525 -21.74 -9.00 -15.13
C LEU A 525 -21.58 -8.95 -16.65
N ASP A 526 -22.12 -7.92 -17.32
CA ASP A 526 -21.99 -7.75 -18.77
C ASP A 526 -20.57 -7.38 -19.21
N ARG A 527 -19.81 -6.69 -18.35
CA ARG A 527 -18.40 -6.38 -18.63
C ARG A 527 -17.55 -7.62 -18.44
N HIS A 528 -17.81 -8.36 -17.37
CA HIS A 528 -17.14 -9.63 -17.13
C HIS A 528 -17.38 -10.64 -18.26
N ALA A 529 -18.65 -10.83 -18.68
CA ALA A 529 -18.99 -11.72 -19.79
C ALA A 529 -18.27 -11.36 -21.11
N ARG A 530 -18.13 -10.06 -21.43
CA ARG A 530 -17.36 -9.61 -22.60
C ARG A 530 -15.87 -9.88 -22.47
N SER A 531 -15.30 -9.71 -21.29
CA SER A 531 -13.89 -10.02 -21.00
C SER A 531 -13.62 -11.52 -21.20
N MET A 532 -14.48 -12.37 -20.66
CA MET A 532 -14.35 -13.83 -20.79
C MET A 532 -14.57 -14.31 -22.24
N GLY A 533 -15.57 -13.75 -22.95
CA GLY A 533 -15.84 -14.10 -24.36
C GLY A 533 -14.79 -13.59 -25.35
N GLY A 534 -13.89 -12.68 -24.93
CA GLY A 534 -12.81 -12.12 -25.73
C GLY A 534 -11.53 -12.96 -25.78
N HIS A 535 -11.40 -14.00 -24.93
CA HIS A 535 -10.24 -14.88 -24.88
C HIS A 535 -10.14 -15.69 -26.18
N GLN A 536 -9.35 -15.21 -27.14
CA GLN A 536 -9.13 -15.92 -28.41
C GLN A 536 -8.26 -17.16 -28.16
N GLY A 537 -8.86 -18.35 -28.20
CA GLY A 537 -8.13 -19.62 -28.24
C GLY A 537 -8.33 -20.57 -27.06
N GLY A 538 -9.16 -20.23 -26.07
CA GLY A 538 -9.57 -21.15 -25.00
C GLY A 538 -10.79 -22.01 -25.39
N ASP A 539 -10.97 -23.15 -24.73
CA ASP A 539 -12.19 -23.96 -24.83
C ASP A 539 -13.38 -23.15 -24.26
N GLN A 540 -14.18 -22.55 -25.13
CA GLN A 540 -15.35 -21.73 -24.75
C GLN A 540 -16.33 -22.49 -23.85
N ALA A 541 -16.35 -23.83 -23.91
CA ALA A 541 -17.20 -24.65 -23.05
C ALA A 541 -16.66 -24.77 -21.61
N ALA A 542 -15.33 -24.69 -21.41
CA ALA A 542 -14.70 -24.80 -20.09
C ALA A 542 -14.76 -23.49 -19.28
N ASN A 543 -14.96 -22.36 -19.95
CA ASN A 543 -15.00 -21.01 -19.36
C ASN A 543 -16.40 -20.38 -19.32
N ALA A 544 -17.46 -21.17 -19.53
CA ALA A 544 -18.83 -20.68 -19.38
C ALA A 544 -19.12 -20.38 -17.90
N PHE A 545 -19.79 -19.25 -17.64
CA PHE A 545 -20.31 -18.86 -16.32
C PHE A 545 -21.84 -18.84 -16.41
N PRO A 546 -22.51 -20.02 -16.42
CA PRO A 546 -23.92 -20.10 -16.82
C PRO A 546 -24.83 -19.33 -15.87
N VAL A 547 -24.46 -19.21 -14.59
CA VAL A 547 -25.20 -18.40 -13.63
C VAL A 547 -25.09 -16.92 -13.99
N SER A 548 -23.87 -16.41 -14.18
CA SER A 548 -23.63 -15.03 -14.59
C SER A 548 -24.34 -14.69 -15.91
N ASP A 549 -24.30 -15.59 -16.90
CA ASP A 549 -24.94 -15.42 -18.20
C ASP A 549 -26.46 -15.37 -18.09
N ALA A 550 -27.06 -16.25 -17.29
CA ALA A 550 -28.49 -16.24 -17.02
C ALA A 550 -28.94 -14.95 -16.32
N LEU A 551 -28.17 -14.47 -15.34
CA LEU A 551 -28.44 -13.21 -14.65
C LEU A 551 -28.32 -12.01 -15.60
N CYS A 552 -27.29 -12.00 -16.46
CA CYS A 552 -27.13 -11.01 -17.52
C CYS A 552 -28.32 -10.98 -18.48
N ALA A 553 -28.77 -12.14 -18.96
CA ALA A 553 -29.91 -12.28 -19.84
C ALA A 553 -31.21 -11.78 -19.18
N ALA A 554 -31.33 -11.93 -17.86
CA ALA A 554 -32.42 -11.38 -17.06
C ALA A 554 -32.28 -9.88 -16.74
N GLY A 555 -31.27 -9.19 -17.28
CA GLY A 555 -31.03 -7.76 -17.07
C GLY A 555 -30.40 -7.40 -15.72
N ARG A 556 -29.90 -8.39 -14.98
CA ARG A 556 -29.27 -8.22 -13.65
C ARG A 556 -27.77 -7.96 -13.83
N LEU A 557 -27.42 -6.71 -14.11
CA LEU A 557 -26.05 -6.30 -14.49
C LEU A 557 -25.18 -5.80 -13.32
N GLY A 558 -25.58 -6.05 -12.07
CA GLY A 558 -24.87 -5.65 -10.86
C GLY A 558 -25.33 -4.31 -10.26
N GLN A 559 -24.44 -3.62 -9.56
CA GLN A 559 -24.75 -2.39 -8.83
C GLN A 559 -25.27 -1.25 -9.71
N LYS A 560 -24.83 -1.20 -10.98
CA LYS A 560 -25.26 -0.17 -11.94
C LYS A 560 -26.75 -0.25 -12.28
N THR A 561 -27.33 -1.45 -12.21
CA THR A 561 -28.77 -1.72 -12.38
C THR A 561 -29.46 -1.99 -11.04
N ARG A 562 -28.75 -1.82 -9.92
CA ARG A 562 -29.18 -2.17 -8.56
C ARG A 562 -29.58 -3.65 -8.38
N SER A 563 -29.18 -4.52 -9.29
CA SER A 563 -29.58 -5.91 -9.33
C SER A 563 -28.54 -6.73 -10.11
N GLY A 564 -27.97 -7.75 -9.46
CA GLY A 564 -26.97 -8.69 -9.97
C GLY A 564 -27.11 -10.02 -9.23
N TYR A 565 -26.02 -10.57 -8.68
CA TYR A 565 -26.06 -11.66 -7.69
C TYR A 565 -26.76 -11.22 -6.40
N TYR A 566 -26.67 -9.94 -6.08
CA TYR A 566 -27.36 -9.28 -4.99
C TYR A 566 -28.37 -8.26 -5.51
N HIS A 567 -29.35 -7.94 -4.65
CA HIS A 567 -30.22 -6.79 -4.83
C HIS A 567 -29.68 -5.59 -4.03
N TYR A 568 -29.70 -4.39 -4.61
CA TYR A 568 -29.10 -3.17 -4.01
C TYR A 568 -30.16 -2.07 -3.85
N PRO A 569 -31.08 -2.16 -2.88
CA PRO A 569 -32.20 -1.23 -2.75
C PRO A 569 -31.74 0.23 -2.53
N ASN A 570 -30.71 0.40 -1.70
CA ASN A 570 -30.17 1.71 -1.30
C ASN A 570 -28.78 2.02 -1.91
N GLY A 571 -28.28 1.13 -2.77
CA GLY A 571 -26.90 1.19 -3.28
C GLY A 571 -25.85 0.76 -2.24
N GLY A 572 -24.76 0.17 -2.70
CA GLY A 572 -23.62 -0.23 -1.87
C GLY A 572 -23.78 -1.58 -1.15
N HIS A 573 -24.74 -1.70 -0.22
CA HIS A 573 -24.97 -2.98 0.48
C HIS A 573 -25.90 -3.89 -0.35
N GLY A 574 -25.40 -5.09 -0.66
CA GLY A 574 -26.16 -6.10 -1.38
C GLY A 574 -26.93 -7.00 -0.42
N GLU A 575 -28.22 -7.19 -0.69
CA GLU A 575 -29.09 -8.13 0.00
C GLU A 575 -29.23 -9.41 -0.83
N ALA A 576 -29.30 -10.55 -0.14
CA ALA A 576 -29.53 -11.83 -0.78
C ALA A 576 -30.89 -11.84 -1.49
N ASP A 577 -30.95 -12.43 -2.67
CA ASP A 577 -32.11 -12.45 -3.54
C ASP A 577 -32.50 -13.90 -3.87
N VAL A 578 -33.72 -14.28 -3.46
CA VAL A 578 -34.24 -15.63 -3.68
C VAL A 578 -34.31 -16.00 -5.16
N THR A 579 -34.54 -15.04 -6.04
CA THR A 579 -34.64 -15.30 -7.49
C THR A 579 -33.31 -15.76 -8.09
N VAL A 580 -32.18 -15.33 -7.50
CA VAL A 580 -30.84 -15.77 -7.89
C VAL A 580 -30.64 -17.23 -7.47
N LEU A 581 -31.09 -17.61 -6.27
CA LEU A 581 -31.02 -19.00 -5.80
C LEU A 581 -31.89 -19.93 -6.66
N GLU A 582 -33.11 -19.51 -6.98
CA GLU A 582 -34.01 -20.27 -7.87
C GLU A 582 -33.40 -20.47 -9.26
N THR A 583 -32.73 -19.43 -9.80
CA THR A 583 -32.02 -19.53 -11.09
C THR A 583 -30.86 -20.54 -11.00
N ILE A 584 -30.09 -20.52 -9.91
CA ILE A 584 -28.99 -21.44 -9.69
C ILE A 584 -29.49 -22.88 -9.58
N ASP A 585 -30.58 -23.12 -8.86
CA ASP A 585 -31.16 -24.45 -8.70
C ASP A 585 -31.69 -25.01 -10.03
N GLN A 586 -32.34 -24.17 -10.84
CA GLN A 586 -32.74 -24.54 -12.21
C GLN A 586 -31.54 -24.93 -13.08
N LEU A 587 -30.43 -24.18 -13.00
CA LEU A 587 -29.21 -24.48 -13.77
C LEU A 587 -28.55 -25.77 -13.27
N ARG A 588 -28.47 -26.00 -11.96
CA ARG A 588 -27.95 -27.25 -11.38
C ARG A 588 -28.74 -28.46 -11.86
N ASP A 589 -30.07 -28.38 -11.91
CA ASP A 589 -30.93 -29.43 -12.43
C ASP A 589 -30.73 -29.63 -13.95
N GLN A 590 -30.64 -28.54 -14.72
CA GLN A 590 -30.44 -28.57 -16.16
C GLN A 590 -29.10 -29.22 -16.55
N TYR A 591 -28.00 -28.81 -15.91
CA TYR A 591 -26.65 -29.32 -16.19
C TYR A 591 -26.31 -30.60 -15.43
N ARG A 592 -27.17 -31.01 -14.48
CA ARG A 592 -26.98 -32.17 -13.59
C ARG A 592 -25.65 -32.10 -12.83
N TRP A 593 -25.29 -30.93 -12.32
CA TRP A 593 -24.07 -30.78 -11.53
C TRP A 593 -24.19 -31.53 -10.19
N PRO A 594 -23.15 -32.26 -9.76
CA PRO A 594 -23.20 -33.00 -8.51
C PRO A 594 -23.11 -32.02 -7.33
N SER A 595 -24.13 -32.06 -6.46
CA SER A 595 -24.11 -31.30 -5.21
C SER A 595 -23.14 -31.91 -4.20
N ARG A 596 -22.44 -31.06 -3.46
CA ARG A 596 -21.48 -31.42 -2.41
C ARG A 596 -21.75 -30.58 -1.17
N GLU A 597 -21.51 -31.16 0.00
CA GLU A 597 -21.44 -30.39 1.23
C GLU A 597 -20.10 -29.66 1.28
N LEU A 598 -20.14 -28.32 1.22
CA LEU A 598 -18.96 -27.47 1.20
C LEU A 598 -18.85 -26.71 2.51
N THR A 599 -17.77 -26.95 3.25
CA THR A 599 -17.52 -26.23 4.50
C THR A 599 -16.96 -24.83 4.23
N HIS A 600 -16.98 -23.98 5.26
CA HIS A 600 -16.36 -22.65 5.19
C HIS A 600 -14.87 -22.71 4.85
N ASP A 601 -14.18 -23.73 5.34
CA ASP A 601 -12.75 -23.94 5.09
C ASP A 601 -12.50 -24.43 3.66
N ASP A 602 -13.31 -25.38 3.15
CA ASP A 602 -13.18 -25.88 1.78
C ASP A 602 -13.32 -24.77 0.73
N ILE A 603 -14.26 -23.84 0.94
CA ILE A 603 -14.43 -22.67 0.09
C ILE A 603 -13.13 -21.83 0.08
N GLN A 604 -12.61 -21.51 1.26
CA GLN A 604 -11.42 -20.68 1.40
C GLN A 604 -10.19 -21.33 0.75
N ARG A 605 -9.98 -22.64 0.99
CA ARG A 605 -8.86 -23.39 0.43
C ARG A 605 -8.93 -23.47 -1.09
N ARG A 606 -10.11 -23.71 -1.68
CA ARG A 606 -10.27 -23.78 -3.14
C ARG A 606 -10.03 -22.43 -3.83
N CYS A 607 -10.55 -21.34 -3.26
CA CYS A 607 -10.30 -19.99 -3.76
C CYS A 607 -8.82 -19.59 -3.62
N LEU A 608 -8.20 -19.89 -2.48
CA LEU A 608 -6.77 -19.61 -2.28
C LEU A 608 -5.90 -20.44 -3.23
N ALA A 609 -6.15 -21.74 -3.33
CA ALA A 609 -5.39 -22.63 -4.21
C ALA A 609 -5.45 -22.17 -5.68
N ALA A 610 -6.63 -21.75 -6.16
CA ALA A 610 -6.78 -21.20 -7.51
C ALA A 610 -5.92 -19.94 -7.73
N LEU A 611 -5.95 -18.99 -6.79
CA LEU A 611 -5.16 -17.77 -6.86
C LEU A 611 -3.66 -18.05 -6.84
N VAL A 612 -3.21 -18.92 -5.93
CA VAL A 612 -1.79 -19.24 -5.77
C VAL A 612 -1.25 -20.00 -6.99
N ASN A 613 -2.05 -20.93 -7.55
CA ASN A 613 -1.65 -21.69 -8.72
C ASN A 613 -1.51 -20.80 -9.96
N THR A 614 -2.48 -19.91 -10.19
CA THR A 614 -2.41 -18.91 -11.25
C THR A 614 -1.24 -17.95 -11.03
N GLY A 615 -1.02 -17.48 -9.79
CA GLY A 615 0.12 -16.63 -9.46
C GLY A 615 1.47 -17.30 -9.75
N ALA A 616 1.63 -18.57 -9.38
CA ALA A 616 2.83 -19.35 -9.68
C ALA A 616 3.07 -19.47 -11.20
N ARG A 617 2.01 -19.77 -11.96
CA ARG A 617 2.06 -19.82 -13.43
C ARG A 617 2.48 -18.49 -14.04
N LEU A 618 1.87 -17.37 -13.62
CA LEU A 618 2.15 -16.03 -14.13
C LEU A 618 3.61 -15.61 -13.94
N VAL A 619 4.22 -15.98 -12.81
CA VAL A 619 5.65 -15.71 -12.56
C VAL A 619 6.52 -16.65 -13.40
N ARG A 620 6.20 -17.95 -13.46
CA ARG A 620 6.94 -18.93 -14.27
C ARG A 620 6.96 -18.57 -15.76
N GLU A 621 5.87 -18.00 -16.27
CA GLU A 621 5.72 -17.55 -17.66
C GLU A 621 6.33 -16.17 -17.91
N GLY A 622 6.87 -15.52 -16.87
CA GLY A 622 7.49 -14.20 -16.95
C GLY A 622 6.50 -13.03 -17.08
N ILE A 623 5.19 -13.29 -16.98
CA ILE A 623 4.16 -12.25 -17.08
C ILE A 623 4.25 -11.29 -15.90
N ALA A 624 4.33 -11.83 -14.69
CA ALA A 624 4.72 -11.09 -13.51
C ALA A 624 6.22 -11.25 -13.29
N THR A 625 6.91 -10.17 -12.89
CA THR A 625 8.32 -10.29 -12.52
C THR A 625 8.43 -11.17 -11.30
N ARG A 626 7.85 -10.78 -10.15
CA ARG A 626 8.04 -11.52 -8.88
C ARG A 626 6.73 -12.06 -8.33
N ALA A 627 6.80 -13.09 -7.49
CA ALA A 627 5.65 -13.51 -6.69
C ALA A 627 5.12 -12.39 -5.76
N SER A 628 5.99 -11.49 -5.30
CA SER A 628 5.56 -10.31 -4.52
C SER A 628 4.68 -9.35 -5.31
N ASP A 629 4.81 -9.33 -6.64
CA ASP A 629 4.05 -8.44 -7.51
C ASP A 629 2.60 -8.95 -7.66
N ILE A 630 2.42 -10.28 -7.72
CA ILE A 630 1.11 -10.95 -7.59
C ILE A 630 0.41 -10.54 -6.29
N ASP A 631 1.14 -10.54 -5.18
CA ASP A 631 0.60 -10.13 -3.89
C ASP A 631 0.18 -8.66 -3.90
N VAL A 632 1.01 -7.75 -4.44
CA VAL A 632 0.68 -6.32 -4.57
C VAL A 632 -0.56 -6.11 -5.43
N VAL A 633 -0.71 -6.86 -6.52
CA VAL A 633 -1.90 -6.82 -7.38
C VAL A 633 -3.16 -7.20 -6.58
N MET A 634 -3.12 -8.30 -5.83
CA MET A 634 -4.28 -8.72 -5.03
C MET A 634 -4.57 -7.77 -3.86
N LEU A 635 -3.55 -7.23 -3.20
CA LEU A 635 -3.69 -6.29 -2.09
C LEU A 635 -4.35 -4.96 -2.53
N HIS A 636 -3.94 -4.42 -3.69
CA HIS A 636 -4.36 -3.07 -4.12
C HIS A 636 -5.38 -3.04 -5.25
N GLY A 637 -5.52 -4.12 -6.01
CA GLY A 637 -6.54 -4.31 -7.03
C GLY A 637 -7.84 -4.87 -6.46
N PHE A 638 -7.75 -5.86 -5.56
CA PHE A 638 -8.90 -6.63 -5.08
C PHE A 638 -9.04 -6.67 -3.55
N ALA A 639 -8.31 -5.79 -2.85
CA ALA A 639 -8.40 -5.62 -1.39
C ALA A 639 -8.21 -6.92 -0.60
N PHE A 640 -7.29 -7.78 -1.04
CA PHE A 640 -6.90 -8.98 -0.29
C PHE A 640 -6.39 -8.58 1.11
N PRO A 641 -6.65 -9.38 2.17
CA PRO A 641 -6.31 -9.02 3.53
C PRO A 641 -4.79 -8.84 3.73
N ARG A 642 -4.36 -7.60 4.01
CA ARG A 642 -2.94 -7.27 4.32
C ARG A 642 -2.34 -8.12 5.44
N ARG A 643 -3.15 -8.49 6.45
CA ARG A 643 -2.73 -9.37 7.56
C ARG A 643 -2.36 -10.80 7.13
N ARG A 644 -2.57 -11.13 5.86
CA ARG A 644 -2.16 -12.37 5.19
C ARG A 644 -1.13 -12.15 4.06
N GLY A 645 -0.74 -10.90 3.78
CA GLY A 645 0.36 -10.55 2.88
C GLY A 645 0.04 -10.58 1.39
N GLY A 646 -0.99 -11.35 0.99
CA GLY A 646 -1.31 -11.66 -0.40
C GLY A 646 -1.46 -13.18 -0.58
N PRO A 647 -1.96 -13.69 -1.71
CA PRO A 647 -2.10 -15.14 -1.91
C PRO A 647 -0.76 -15.89 -1.82
N MET A 648 0.32 -15.37 -2.42
CA MET A 648 1.61 -16.05 -2.47
C MET A 648 2.23 -16.11 -1.06
N MET A 649 2.18 -15.01 -0.32
CA MET A 649 2.59 -15.01 1.09
C MET A 649 1.69 -15.87 1.98
N SER A 650 0.38 -15.92 1.74
CA SER A 650 -0.53 -16.82 2.48
C SER A 650 -0.12 -18.27 2.28
N ALA A 651 0.18 -18.68 1.05
CA ALA A 651 0.67 -20.02 0.73
C ALA A 651 2.01 -20.34 1.38
N ASN A 652 2.93 -19.36 1.46
CA ASN A 652 4.19 -19.54 2.18
C ASN A 652 3.97 -19.78 3.68
N LEU A 653 3.03 -19.05 4.29
CA LEU A 653 2.70 -19.20 5.71
C LEU A 653 1.98 -20.53 6.01
N GLU A 654 1.09 -20.98 5.13
CA GLU A 654 0.38 -22.26 5.24
C GLU A 654 1.27 -23.47 4.89
N GLY A 655 2.29 -23.24 4.06
CA GLY A 655 3.26 -24.24 3.61
C GLY A 655 2.95 -24.78 2.22
N LEU A 656 3.92 -24.67 1.31
CA LEU A 656 3.74 -25.02 -0.11
C LEU A 656 3.33 -26.48 -0.34
N LEU A 657 3.82 -27.42 0.49
CA LEU A 657 3.44 -28.82 0.40
C LEU A 657 1.95 -29.03 0.69
N HIS A 658 1.36 -28.23 1.59
CA HIS A 658 -0.06 -28.31 1.89
C HIS A 658 -0.89 -27.82 0.70
N ILE A 659 -0.56 -26.65 0.15
CA ILE A 659 -1.24 -26.08 -1.03
C ILE A 659 -1.14 -27.02 -2.23
N ARG A 660 0.03 -27.62 -2.48
CA ARG A 660 0.22 -28.58 -3.56
C ARG A 660 -0.67 -29.82 -3.41
N LYS A 661 -0.85 -30.34 -2.19
CA LYS A 661 -1.74 -31.47 -1.93
C LYS A 661 -3.20 -31.10 -2.21
N ASP A 662 -3.60 -29.91 -1.80
CA ASP A 662 -4.93 -29.38 -2.08
C ASP A 662 -5.17 -29.23 -3.58
N LEU A 663 -4.20 -28.66 -4.31
CA LEU A 663 -4.25 -28.58 -5.78
C LEU A 663 -4.41 -29.96 -6.43
N THR A 664 -3.59 -30.93 -6.02
CA THR A 664 -3.69 -32.32 -6.52
C THR A 664 -5.06 -32.95 -6.21
N ALA A 665 -5.64 -32.66 -5.05
CA ALA A 665 -6.95 -33.18 -4.68
C ALA A 665 -8.08 -32.49 -5.47
N PHE A 666 -7.96 -31.19 -5.74
CA PHE A 666 -8.98 -30.42 -6.46
C PHE A 666 -8.85 -30.53 -7.97
N SER A 667 -7.71 -30.97 -8.51
CA SER A 667 -7.51 -31.13 -9.96
C SER A 667 -8.43 -32.17 -10.59
N THR A 668 -8.96 -33.12 -9.82
CA THR A 668 -9.99 -34.06 -10.30
C THR A 668 -11.32 -33.37 -10.61
N ASP A 669 -11.56 -32.20 -9.99
CA ASP A 669 -12.79 -31.43 -10.16
C ASP A 669 -12.69 -30.44 -11.32
N ASN A 670 -11.56 -29.75 -11.42
CA ASN A 670 -11.24 -28.87 -12.54
C ASN A 670 -9.72 -28.83 -12.73
N ALA A 671 -9.23 -29.61 -13.69
CA ALA A 671 -7.81 -29.74 -13.96
C ALA A 671 -7.18 -28.44 -14.50
N ALA A 672 -7.93 -27.64 -15.27
CA ALA A 672 -7.42 -26.37 -15.81
C ALA A 672 -7.11 -25.35 -14.70
N LEU A 673 -7.90 -25.38 -13.62
CA LEU A 673 -7.76 -24.46 -12.49
C LEU A 673 -6.78 -24.96 -11.42
N TRP A 674 -6.89 -26.23 -11.04
CA TRP A 674 -6.21 -26.76 -9.85
C TRP A 674 -5.10 -27.78 -10.12
N SER A 675 -4.77 -28.13 -11.37
CA SER A 675 -3.56 -28.93 -11.61
C SER A 675 -2.33 -28.16 -11.10
N PRO A 676 -1.52 -28.71 -10.19
CA PRO A 676 -0.40 -27.99 -9.60
C PRO A 676 0.58 -27.50 -10.67
N ASP A 677 0.92 -26.21 -10.65
CA ASP A 677 1.98 -25.69 -11.51
C ASP A 677 3.34 -26.33 -11.16
N PRO A 678 4.21 -26.64 -12.14
CA PRO A 678 5.52 -27.24 -11.90
C PRO A 678 6.42 -26.47 -10.92
N ALA A 679 6.22 -25.14 -10.77
CA ALA A 679 6.98 -24.32 -9.84
C ALA A 679 6.89 -24.83 -8.38
N PHE A 680 5.77 -25.44 -7.97
CA PHE A 680 5.64 -26.00 -6.62
C PHE A 680 6.64 -27.12 -6.36
N ASP A 681 6.83 -28.03 -7.32
CA ASP A 681 7.74 -29.17 -7.16
C ASP A 681 9.20 -28.69 -7.04
N GLU A 682 9.58 -27.69 -7.83
CA GLU A 682 10.92 -27.09 -7.78
C GLU A 682 11.19 -26.42 -6.43
N LEU A 683 10.26 -25.59 -5.95
CA LEU A 683 10.39 -24.88 -4.68
C LEU A 683 10.47 -25.85 -3.50
N ILE A 684 9.55 -26.82 -3.45
CA ILE A 684 9.49 -27.80 -2.36
C ILE A 684 10.75 -28.67 -2.32
N LYS A 685 11.22 -29.16 -3.49
CA LYS A 685 12.41 -30.01 -3.59
C LYS A 685 13.66 -29.30 -3.06
N ASN A 686 13.77 -28.00 -3.28
CA ASN A 686 14.93 -27.20 -2.90
C ASN A 686 14.80 -26.52 -1.52
N GLY A 687 13.69 -26.74 -0.81
CA GLY A 687 13.43 -26.08 0.47
C GLY A 687 13.26 -24.56 0.33
N LEU A 688 12.83 -24.10 -0.84
CA LEU A 688 12.59 -22.70 -1.18
C LEU A 688 11.11 -22.35 -1.01
N ASP A 689 10.82 -21.06 -1.07
CA ASP A 689 9.46 -20.53 -1.04
C ASP A 689 9.23 -19.55 -2.20
N PHE A 690 8.01 -19.00 -2.32
CA PHE A 690 7.71 -18.09 -3.43
C PHE A 690 8.55 -16.81 -3.48
N ARG A 691 9.27 -16.42 -2.42
CA ARG A 691 10.23 -15.30 -2.48
C ARG A 691 11.43 -15.62 -3.38
N SER A 692 11.68 -16.90 -3.63
CA SER A 692 12.71 -17.38 -4.55
C SER A 692 12.21 -17.46 -6.00
N LEU A 693 10.91 -17.26 -6.22
CA LEU A 693 10.29 -17.23 -7.54
C LEU A 693 10.36 -15.77 -8.06
N ALA A 694 11.28 -15.56 -9.00
CA ALA A 694 11.93 -14.27 -9.27
C ALA A 694 11.37 -13.51 -10.45
#